data_AF-A0AAN9KKY9-F1
#
_entry.id   AF-A0AAN9KKY9-F1
#
_cell.length_a   1.000
_cell.length_b   1.000
_cell.length_c   1.000
_cell.angle_alpha   90.00
_cell.angle_beta   90.00
_cell.angle_gamma   90.00
#
_symmetry.space_group_name_H-M   'P 1'
#
loop_
_entity.id
_entity.type
_entity.pdbx_description
1 polymer ?
#
loop_
_entity_poly.entity_id
_entity_poly.type
_entity_poly.pdbx_seq_one_letter_code
_entity_poly.pdbx_strand_id
1 'polypeptide(L)'
;MIRHPSKESIKFFGSVVAPENGEALQRTKTEIENSIKKILNVIQNERQSTDGSSKLSPKETKLVGLIQDLQKKHLSLYALYDRVVTEEFEKVLSFQKNKGAIVSSSDSDSEYFSSEEVDVYKRRSEKVHHNLPNISGKAKEALKTEASTESKELERKLTSLKKEMEGLRQKKKNLELGLESQTNEVKQLSAKNTKLQEQVLELEKNLKDEKGVKFDLQEKIKKAENMARSNAAKLRVKINELEQEAKTLQKKKKELEEQVKCYKNEVSTLKESSMDKFNLMQQKLDSLENENKELEAEMERQRAEISQQLIQIENLKDNLVEMRSLELNMQEEQEGFLEKITNLELELETRSNQKTKLEEQLGYTSYENKQLVDENKTLQDRNQELRTAITQRGEEISEFIREHENRSNGASMEVMTLKAEVNAMRLELDTLHEQKNKLEQQNERIQKEYSDSIAKMETLNAKLTTQIADQEETIEKVSEENKQAKVIFNKLNWAQRTAERKMEELAEKFRKKMEDNIRLLHQRIHVAEQLNNENKNSCRRTKERYEEENKVLGEKVAKLGEKIKALEVGTKSTLYVPNGLEFDALNALDLAVEEQRENVVTRVEKIKSKVELVKGWVKEKNGEVKELREKVNRREEEELLLREKVWNLEARVSKEGGEKLNLTKAVHQLEKRVVKLEKSVKEKDEELLCLGEKKREAIRQLCFVVDFHRDRCNYLRGLLTNNKT
;
A
#
# COMPACT_ATOMS: atom_id res chain seq x y z
N MET A 1 -5.26 -52.26 -35.84
CA MET A 1 -5.99 -52.36 -37.13
C MET A 1 -6.42 -50.94 -37.47
N ILE A 2 -6.39 -50.45 -38.71
CA ILE A 2 -6.46 -51.12 -40.03
C ILE A 2 -5.08 -51.17 -40.74
N ARG A 3 -4.89 -52.11 -41.67
CA ARG A 3 -3.80 -52.13 -42.66
C ARG A 3 -4.38 -51.78 -44.03
N HIS A 4 -3.67 -51.02 -44.86
CA HIS A 4 -3.68 -51.25 -46.32
C HIS A 4 -2.26 -51.00 -46.90
N PRO A 5 -1.86 -51.70 -47.98
CA PRO A 5 -0.47 -51.71 -48.44
C PRO A 5 -0.25 -50.93 -49.74
N SER A 6 0.99 -50.50 -49.97
CA SER A 6 1.60 -50.45 -51.30
C SER A 6 3.13 -50.49 -51.19
N LYS A 7 3.74 -51.36 -51.99
CA LYS A 7 5.15 -51.35 -52.36
C LYS A 7 5.24 -50.96 -53.85
N GLU A 8 6.47 -50.74 -54.32
CA GLU A 8 6.86 -50.90 -55.73
C GLU A 8 6.34 -49.87 -56.75
N SER A 9 6.83 -48.64 -56.57
CA SER A 9 7.61 -47.93 -57.60
C SER A 9 8.53 -46.93 -56.86
N ILE A 10 9.73 -46.54 -57.31
CA ILE A 10 10.29 -46.44 -58.67
C ILE A 10 11.70 -47.06 -58.73
N LYS A 11 11.97 -47.95 -59.71
CA LYS A 11 13.34 -48.34 -60.12
C LYS A 11 13.74 -47.57 -61.39
N PHE A 12 13.97 -46.26 -61.29
CA PHE A 12 14.32 -45.44 -62.46
C PHE A 12 15.06 -44.12 -62.13
N PHE A 13 16.10 -44.19 -61.29
CA PHE A 13 17.16 -43.16 -61.23
C PHE A 13 18.51 -43.81 -60.93
N GLY A 14 19.05 -44.52 -61.91
CA GLY A 14 20.48 -44.78 -62.01
C GLY A 14 21.09 -43.79 -63.01
N SER A 15 22.34 -43.38 -62.79
CA SER A 15 23.15 -42.59 -63.74
C SER A 15 22.91 -41.06 -63.85
N VAL A 16 22.49 -40.36 -62.78
CA VAL A 16 22.67 -38.88 -62.66
C VAL A 16 23.06 -38.46 -61.23
N VAL A 17 24.02 -39.16 -60.61
CA VAL A 17 24.71 -38.69 -59.38
C VAL A 17 26.12 -39.28 -59.38
N ALA A 18 27.15 -38.48 -59.09
CA ALA A 18 28.51 -38.99 -58.89
C ALA A 18 28.57 -39.92 -57.65
N PRO A 19 29.31 -41.06 -57.70
CA PRO A 19 29.22 -42.09 -56.66
C PRO A 19 29.59 -41.60 -55.25
N GLU A 20 30.57 -40.71 -55.13
CA GLU A 20 31.00 -40.12 -53.86
C GLU A 20 29.87 -39.31 -53.18
N ASN A 21 29.11 -38.53 -53.97
CA ASN A 21 27.95 -37.79 -53.49
C ASN A 21 26.82 -38.73 -53.04
N GLY A 22 26.62 -39.85 -53.75
CA GLY A 22 25.67 -40.89 -53.37
C GLY A 22 25.99 -41.53 -52.02
N GLU A 23 27.27 -41.83 -51.74
CA GLU A 23 27.69 -42.34 -50.44
C GLU A 23 27.54 -41.30 -49.32
N ALA A 24 27.93 -40.04 -49.58
CA ALA A 24 27.79 -38.95 -48.61
C ALA A 24 26.31 -38.74 -48.20
N LEU A 25 25.38 -38.85 -49.16
CA LEU A 25 23.95 -38.74 -48.92
C LEU A 25 23.40 -39.95 -48.12
N GLN A 26 23.93 -41.17 -48.32
CA GLN A 26 23.54 -42.32 -47.49
C GLN A 26 24.12 -42.27 -46.07
N ARG A 27 25.37 -41.79 -45.90
CA ARG A 27 25.99 -41.60 -44.58
C ARG A 27 25.21 -40.57 -43.75
N THR A 28 24.92 -39.40 -44.33
CA THR A 28 24.11 -38.37 -43.65
C THR A 28 22.68 -38.83 -43.35
N LYS A 29 22.02 -39.53 -44.28
CA LYS A 29 20.70 -40.14 -44.03
C LYS A 29 20.71 -41.13 -42.86
N THR A 30 21.69 -42.05 -42.81
CA THR A 30 21.76 -43.05 -41.73
C THR A 30 22.14 -42.44 -40.37
N GLU A 31 22.92 -41.35 -40.35
CA GLU A 31 23.13 -40.54 -39.13
C GLU A 31 21.84 -39.86 -38.64
N ILE A 32 21.04 -39.30 -39.55
CA ILE A 32 19.74 -38.67 -39.24
C ILE A 32 18.77 -39.71 -38.69
N GLU A 33 18.63 -40.87 -39.34
CA GLU A 33 17.80 -41.98 -38.85
C GLU A 33 18.24 -42.48 -37.46
N ASN A 34 19.55 -42.58 -37.20
CA ASN A 34 20.07 -42.97 -35.88
C ASN A 34 19.88 -41.87 -34.81
N SER A 35 19.82 -40.60 -35.21
CA SER A 35 19.51 -39.48 -34.32
C SER A 35 18.02 -39.47 -33.94
N ILE A 36 17.12 -39.72 -34.92
CA ILE A 36 15.69 -39.90 -34.70
C ILE A 36 15.40 -41.11 -33.78
N LYS A 37 16.11 -42.25 -33.95
CA LYS A 37 16.01 -43.40 -33.04
C LYS A 37 16.40 -43.05 -31.59
N LYS A 38 17.42 -42.21 -31.39
CA LYS A 38 17.81 -41.73 -30.05
C LYS A 38 16.73 -40.84 -29.42
N ILE A 39 16.15 -39.91 -30.19
CA ILE A 39 15.04 -39.04 -29.77
C ILE A 39 13.82 -39.87 -29.37
N LEU A 40 13.41 -40.84 -30.22
CA LEU A 40 12.34 -41.78 -29.91
C LEU A 40 12.59 -42.56 -28.61
N ASN A 41 13.81 -43.07 -28.40
CA ASN A 41 14.15 -43.77 -27.16
C ASN A 41 14.03 -42.88 -25.91
N VAL A 42 14.36 -41.58 -25.98
CA VAL A 42 14.18 -40.66 -24.84
C VAL A 42 12.69 -40.51 -24.52
N ILE A 43 11.87 -40.17 -25.53
CA ILE A 43 10.41 -39.98 -25.40
C ILE A 43 9.71 -41.27 -24.93
N GLN A 44 10.18 -42.44 -25.36
CA GLN A 44 9.57 -43.73 -25.02
C GLN A 44 9.88 -44.17 -23.56
N ASN A 45 11.02 -43.77 -23.01
CA ASN A 45 11.35 -43.94 -21.58
C ASN A 45 10.63 -42.93 -20.67
N GLU A 46 10.15 -41.82 -21.22
CA GLU A 46 9.45 -40.75 -20.48
C GLU A 46 8.01 -41.18 -20.09
N ARG A 47 7.36 -41.99 -20.94
CA ARG A 47 5.99 -42.50 -20.74
C ARG A 47 5.80 -43.51 -19.59
N GLN A 48 6.82 -43.73 -18.75
CA GLN A 48 6.75 -44.63 -17.59
C GLN A 48 6.90 -43.92 -16.24
N SER A 49 7.13 -42.60 -16.20
CA SER A 49 7.20 -41.83 -14.94
C SER A 49 5.98 -40.93 -14.79
N THR A 50 4.99 -41.40 -14.04
CA THR A 50 3.86 -40.59 -13.58
C THR A 50 4.23 -39.83 -12.31
N ASP A 51 4.82 -38.63 -12.45
CA ASP A 51 4.57 -37.58 -11.46
C ASP A 51 4.75 -36.17 -12.05
N GLY A 52 3.90 -35.24 -11.64
CA GLY A 52 3.81 -33.90 -12.22
C GLY A 52 4.40 -32.84 -11.32
N SER A 53 5.66 -32.45 -11.54
CA SER A 53 6.25 -31.26 -10.89
C SER A 53 7.10 -30.42 -11.84
N SER A 54 6.89 -29.10 -11.79
CA SER A 54 7.40 -28.16 -12.78
C SER A 54 8.83 -27.69 -12.45
N LYS A 55 9.84 -28.38 -12.97
CA LYS A 55 11.21 -27.86 -13.15
C LYS A 55 11.92 -28.68 -14.24
N LEU A 56 12.48 -27.99 -15.25
CA LEU A 56 13.15 -28.58 -16.41
C LEU A 56 14.12 -29.68 -16.00
N SER A 57 13.85 -30.90 -16.43
CA SER A 57 14.67 -32.06 -16.10
C SER A 57 15.98 -32.07 -16.91
N PRO A 58 17.03 -32.72 -16.40
CA PRO A 58 18.24 -33.01 -17.17
C PRO A 58 18.00 -33.90 -18.41
N LYS A 59 16.80 -34.51 -18.54
CA LYS A 59 16.39 -35.33 -19.68
C LYS A 59 15.77 -34.48 -20.80
N GLU A 60 14.85 -33.57 -20.47
CA GLU A 60 14.27 -32.62 -21.43
C GLU A 60 15.35 -31.73 -22.06
N THR A 61 16.29 -31.22 -21.26
CA THR A 61 17.43 -30.43 -21.77
C THR A 61 18.25 -31.22 -22.79
N LYS A 62 18.39 -32.54 -22.58
CA LYS A 62 19.10 -33.47 -23.47
C LYS A 62 18.28 -33.84 -24.72
N LEU A 63 16.95 -33.85 -24.61
CA LEU A 63 16.02 -34.01 -25.73
C LEU A 63 16.05 -32.76 -26.64
N VAL A 64 16.00 -31.56 -26.07
CA VAL A 64 16.12 -30.28 -26.79
C VAL A 64 17.46 -30.20 -27.54
N GLY A 65 18.58 -30.56 -26.88
CA GLY A 65 19.89 -30.61 -27.54
C GLY A 65 19.93 -31.57 -28.74
N LEU A 66 19.36 -32.77 -28.61
CA LEU A 66 19.25 -33.73 -29.72
C LEU A 66 18.38 -33.23 -30.88
N ILE A 67 17.33 -32.44 -30.59
CA ILE A 67 16.47 -31.82 -31.60
C ILE A 67 17.21 -30.68 -32.33
N GLN A 68 17.98 -29.86 -31.60
CA GLN A 68 18.81 -28.80 -32.19
C GLN A 68 19.93 -29.37 -33.08
N ASP A 69 20.60 -30.45 -32.65
CA ASP A 69 21.56 -31.17 -33.49
C ASP A 69 20.91 -31.75 -34.76
N LEU A 70 19.69 -32.28 -34.66
CA LEU A 70 18.94 -32.80 -35.80
C LEU A 70 18.60 -31.68 -36.80
N GLN A 71 18.11 -30.53 -36.32
CA GLN A 71 17.83 -29.35 -37.15
C GLN A 71 19.10 -28.82 -37.82
N LYS A 72 20.22 -28.74 -37.10
CA LYS A 72 21.52 -28.32 -37.65
C LYS A 72 22.03 -29.26 -38.74
N LYS A 73 21.85 -30.58 -38.59
CA LYS A 73 22.16 -31.57 -39.64
C LYS A 73 21.22 -31.45 -40.84
N HIS A 74 19.93 -31.17 -40.63
CA HIS A 74 18.97 -30.94 -41.72
C HIS A 74 19.31 -29.70 -42.54
N LEU A 75 19.70 -28.59 -41.90
CA LEU A 75 20.15 -27.37 -42.58
C LEU A 75 21.44 -27.61 -43.39
N SER A 76 22.38 -28.38 -42.84
CA SER A 76 23.61 -28.77 -43.56
C SER A 76 23.34 -29.67 -44.77
N LEU A 77 22.28 -30.49 -44.72
CA LEU A 77 21.84 -31.33 -45.85
C LEU A 77 21.22 -30.49 -46.98
N TYR A 78 20.46 -29.45 -46.65
CA TYR A 78 19.91 -28.51 -47.63
C TYR A 78 21.02 -27.78 -48.40
N ALA A 79 22.02 -27.24 -47.68
CA ALA A 79 23.17 -26.56 -48.28
C ALA A 79 24.03 -27.48 -49.18
N LEU A 80 24.01 -28.80 -48.95
CA LEU A 80 24.62 -29.78 -49.87
C LEU A 80 23.76 -30.03 -51.12
N TYR A 81 22.43 -30.00 -50.98
CA TYR A 81 21.51 -30.18 -52.10
C TYR A 81 21.57 -28.99 -53.07
N ASP A 82 21.51 -27.76 -52.54
CA ASP A 82 21.59 -26.53 -53.34
C ASP A 82 22.89 -26.46 -54.17
N ARG A 83 24.00 -26.94 -53.61
CA ARG A 83 25.30 -27.00 -54.29
C ARG A 83 25.31 -27.97 -55.47
N VAL A 84 24.71 -29.15 -55.31
CA VAL A 84 24.60 -30.14 -56.40
C VAL A 84 23.68 -29.62 -57.52
N VAL A 85 22.58 -28.96 -57.17
CA VAL A 85 21.64 -28.37 -58.15
C VAL A 85 22.31 -27.23 -58.94
N THR A 86 23.12 -26.39 -58.29
CA THR A 86 23.82 -25.28 -58.97
C THR A 86 24.94 -25.76 -59.91
N GLU A 87 25.76 -26.73 -59.50
CA GLU A 87 26.92 -27.20 -60.30
C GLU A 87 26.53 -28.04 -61.56
N GLU A 88 25.30 -28.53 -61.65
CA GLU A 88 24.77 -29.24 -62.84
C GLU A 88 24.03 -28.34 -63.84
N PHE A 89 23.33 -27.28 -63.40
CA PHE A 89 22.48 -26.47 -64.31
C PHE A 89 23.22 -25.49 -65.22
N GLU A 90 24.40 -24.96 -64.83
CA GLU A 90 25.12 -23.96 -65.64
C GLU A 90 25.65 -24.49 -66.99
N LYS A 91 25.69 -25.81 -67.20
CA LYS A 91 26.31 -26.42 -68.39
C LYS A 91 25.42 -26.49 -69.64
N VAL A 92 24.13 -26.09 -69.55
CA VAL A 92 23.13 -26.40 -70.60
C VAL A 92 22.73 -25.19 -71.47
N LEU A 93 22.95 -23.95 -71.03
CA LEU A 93 22.41 -22.76 -71.71
C LEU A 93 23.45 -21.91 -72.44
N SER A 94 23.87 -22.38 -73.61
CA SER A 94 24.26 -21.47 -74.70
C SER A 94 23.84 -22.03 -76.05
N PHE A 95 22.94 -21.32 -76.76
CA PHE A 95 23.00 -21.04 -78.22
C PHE A 95 21.70 -20.41 -78.77
N GLN A 96 21.90 -19.61 -79.83
CA GLN A 96 20.97 -19.33 -80.95
C GLN A 96 19.75 -18.39 -80.75
N LYS A 97 19.77 -17.27 -81.50
CA LYS A 97 18.57 -16.47 -81.86
C LYS A 97 18.86 -15.59 -83.09
N ASN A 98 18.25 -15.86 -84.25
CA ASN A 98 18.04 -14.85 -85.32
C ASN A 98 17.12 -15.33 -86.49
N LYS A 99 16.58 -14.33 -87.18
CA LYS A 99 15.60 -14.23 -88.30
C LYS A 99 15.93 -15.07 -89.56
N GLY A 100 15.05 -15.36 -90.54
CA GLY A 100 13.59 -15.18 -90.65
C GLY A 100 13.03 -14.91 -92.09
N ALA A 101 11.92 -15.60 -92.46
CA ALA A 101 10.89 -15.29 -93.51
C ALA A 101 11.05 -15.68 -95.02
N ILE A 102 9.87 -15.77 -95.70
CA ILE A 102 9.54 -15.62 -97.16
C ILE A 102 9.15 -16.87 -98.05
N VAL A 103 7.83 -16.96 -98.35
CA VAL A 103 7.11 -17.31 -99.63
C VAL A 103 6.91 -18.78 -100.13
N SER A 104 5.83 -18.95 -100.92
CA SER A 104 5.06 -20.13 -101.34
C SER A 104 5.11 -20.40 -102.87
N SER A 105 4.78 -21.62 -103.33
CA SER A 105 3.95 -21.91 -104.55
C SER A 105 3.82 -23.44 -104.81
N SER A 106 3.23 -23.88 -105.92
CA SER A 106 2.51 -25.17 -106.04
C SER A 106 2.58 -25.87 -107.42
N ASP A 107 2.23 -27.16 -107.41
CA ASP A 107 1.68 -28.02 -108.49
C ASP A 107 2.56 -28.60 -109.64
N SER A 108 1.96 -29.60 -110.31
CA SER A 108 2.50 -30.71 -111.10
C SER A 108 2.05 -30.67 -112.57
N ASP A 109 2.74 -31.38 -113.49
CA ASP A 109 2.18 -32.41 -114.41
C ASP A 109 3.12 -32.80 -115.58
N SER A 110 2.63 -33.53 -116.60
CA SER A 110 3.31 -34.71 -117.15
C SER A 110 3.30 -34.93 -118.68
N GLU A 111 4.32 -35.68 -119.12
CA GLU A 111 4.36 -36.64 -120.25
C GLU A 111 4.14 -36.20 -121.73
N TYR A 112 4.30 -37.19 -122.62
CA TYR A 112 4.76 -37.13 -124.01
C TYR A 112 4.15 -38.31 -124.79
N PHE A 113 3.75 -38.17 -126.07
CA PHE A 113 3.46 -39.34 -126.93
C PHE A 113 3.68 -39.11 -128.44
N SER A 114 3.80 -40.21 -129.20
CA SER A 114 4.42 -40.30 -130.53
C SER A 114 4.13 -41.68 -131.17
N SER A 115 4.02 -41.92 -132.49
CA SER A 115 3.93 -41.06 -133.71
C SER A 115 3.50 -41.94 -134.91
N GLU A 116 3.35 -41.31 -136.09
CA GLU A 116 3.43 -41.88 -137.45
C GLU A 116 2.23 -42.64 -138.09
N GLU A 117 2.21 -42.60 -139.44
CA GLU A 117 1.17 -43.10 -140.36
C GLU A 117 1.56 -44.41 -141.08
N VAL A 118 0.62 -45.00 -141.86
CA VAL A 118 0.91 -45.58 -143.21
C VAL A 118 -0.37 -45.61 -144.09
N ASP A 119 -0.27 -45.49 -145.43
CA ASP A 119 -0.52 -46.58 -146.44
C ASP A 119 -0.86 -46.09 -147.91
N VAL A 120 -0.86 -47.05 -148.87
CA VAL A 120 -1.40 -47.13 -150.27
C VAL A 120 -0.73 -46.31 -151.42
N TYR A 121 -0.64 -46.76 -152.70
CA TYR A 121 -1.33 -47.79 -153.56
C TYR A 121 -0.37 -48.40 -154.67
N LYS A 122 -0.65 -48.98 -155.87
CA LYS A 122 -1.79 -49.16 -156.84
C LYS A 122 -1.63 -50.45 -157.75
N ARG A 123 -2.07 -50.53 -159.04
CA ARG A 123 -2.15 -51.79 -159.88
C ARG A 123 -2.42 -51.62 -161.43
N ARG A 124 -2.28 -52.70 -162.27
CA ARG A 124 -2.86 -53.04 -163.65
C ARG A 124 -2.16 -52.55 -164.95
N SER A 125 -2.52 -52.95 -166.22
CA SER A 125 -2.86 -54.20 -167.01
C SER A 125 -3.12 -53.84 -168.53
N GLU A 126 -3.47 -54.60 -169.61
CA GLU A 126 -3.93 -55.98 -169.96
C GLU A 126 -4.04 -56.27 -171.54
N LYS A 127 -4.02 -57.54 -172.03
CA LYS A 127 -4.72 -58.18 -173.23
C LYS A 127 -4.42 -58.00 -174.78
N VAL A 128 -4.39 -59.16 -175.51
CA VAL A 128 -5.12 -59.58 -176.78
C VAL A 128 -4.50 -59.57 -178.24
N HIS A 129 -5.12 -60.35 -179.17
CA HIS A 129 -4.66 -61.04 -180.45
C HIS A 129 -4.82 -60.34 -181.84
N HIS A 130 -4.25 -60.92 -182.95
CA HIS A 130 -5.00 -61.38 -184.18
C HIS A 130 -4.19 -62.11 -185.33
N ASN A 131 -4.76 -63.23 -185.84
CA ASN A 131 -4.94 -63.80 -187.22
C ASN A 131 -4.01 -63.64 -188.49
N LEU A 132 -3.69 -64.79 -189.12
CA LEU A 132 -4.03 -65.28 -190.52
C LEU A 132 -3.48 -64.54 -191.82
N PRO A 133 -3.80 -64.89 -193.11
CA PRO A 133 -2.87 -65.61 -194.04
C PRO A 133 -2.61 -65.04 -195.49
N ASN A 134 -1.79 -65.77 -196.30
CA ASN A 134 -1.88 -66.02 -197.78
C ASN A 134 -0.97 -65.26 -198.81
N ILE A 135 -0.77 -65.90 -200.00
CA ILE A 135 -0.33 -65.40 -201.35
C ILE A 135 1.20 -65.43 -201.74
N SER A 136 1.43 -65.63 -203.05
CA SER A 136 2.60 -66.12 -203.84
C SER A 136 3.63 -65.10 -204.44
N GLY A 137 4.78 -65.59 -204.94
CA GLY A 137 5.17 -65.36 -206.37
C GLY A 137 6.65 -65.03 -206.78
N LYS A 138 7.12 -65.67 -207.88
CA LYS A 138 8.26 -65.32 -208.82
C LYS A 138 9.73 -65.37 -208.28
N ALA A 139 10.65 -66.16 -208.88
CA ALA A 139 11.53 -65.95 -210.08
C ALA A 139 12.91 -65.30 -209.73
N LYS A 140 14.09 -65.60 -210.34
CA LYS A 140 14.44 -65.88 -211.77
C LYS A 140 15.83 -66.59 -211.93
N GLU A 141 15.99 -67.46 -212.95
CA GLU A 141 17.17 -67.74 -213.85
C GLU A 141 18.63 -67.99 -213.36
N ALA A 142 19.54 -68.74 -214.04
CA ALA A 142 19.64 -69.38 -215.40
C ALA A 142 20.87 -70.38 -215.45
N LEU A 143 21.37 -71.09 -216.51
CA LEU A 143 20.99 -71.76 -217.81
C LEU A 143 22.30 -72.39 -218.42
N LYS A 144 22.39 -73.38 -219.35
CA LYS A 144 21.49 -74.41 -219.96
C LYS A 144 22.21 -75.79 -220.14
N THR A 145 22.46 -76.52 -221.26
CA THR A 145 22.31 -76.40 -222.76
C THR A 145 22.40 -77.80 -223.45
N GLU A 146 22.10 -77.93 -224.77
CA GLU A 146 22.04 -79.18 -225.61
C GLU A 146 22.89 -79.06 -226.93
N ALA A 147 22.99 -79.95 -227.95
CA ALA A 147 22.32 -81.22 -228.38
C ALA A 147 23.37 -82.21 -229.01
N SER A 148 23.28 -83.03 -230.09
CA SER A 148 22.36 -83.41 -231.23
C SER A 148 22.85 -84.82 -231.78
N THR A 149 22.62 -85.47 -232.96
CA THR A 149 22.03 -85.28 -234.33
C THR A 149 21.34 -86.59 -234.86
N GLU A 150 21.18 -86.83 -236.20
CA GLU A 150 20.40 -87.95 -236.82
C GLU A 150 20.97 -88.59 -238.12
N SER A 151 20.45 -89.78 -238.52
CA SER A 151 20.50 -90.35 -239.91
C SER A 151 19.55 -91.55 -240.21
N LYS A 152 18.64 -91.94 -239.30
CA LYS A 152 18.20 -93.36 -239.14
C LYS A 152 16.96 -93.85 -239.94
N GLU A 153 16.89 -93.49 -241.23
CA GLU A 153 15.90 -93.91 -242.27
C GLU A 153 14.95 -95.07 -241.90
N LEU A 154 15.37 -96.30 -242.24
CA LEU A 154 14.55 -97.51 -242.15
C LEU A 154 14.65 -98.25 -240.81
N GLU A 155 15.53 -97.82 -239.89
CA GLU A 155 15.50 -98.24 -238.47
C GLU A 155 14.26 -97.72 -237.74
N ARG A 156 13.55 -96.72 -238.28
CA ARG A 156 12.43 -96.05 -237.59
C ARG A 156 11.25 -96.97 -237.23
N LYS A 157 11.01 -98.08 -237.95
CA LYS A 157 9.92 -99.02 -237.59
C LYS A 157 10.27 -99.88 -236.37
N LEU A 158 11.46 -100.49 -236.34
CA LEU A 158 11.90 -101.31 -235.20
C LEU A 158 12.13 -100.44 -233.94
N THR A 159 12.57 -99.19 -234.12
CA THR A 159 12.68 -98.21 -233.03
C THR A 159 11.34 -97.61 -232.58
N SER A 160 10.23 -97.81 -233.30
CA SER A 160 8.90 -97.40 -232.83
C SER A 160 8.46 -98.21 -231.60
N LEU A 161 8.63 -99.53 -231.65
CA LEU A 161 8.32 -100.42 -230.51
C LEU A 161 9.29 -100.18 -229.34
N LYS A 162 10.54 -99.76 -229.64
CA LYS A 162 11.48 -99.28 -228.63
C LYS A 162 11.07 -97.95 -227.99
N LYS A 163 10.53 -96.98 -228.75
CA LYS A 163 10.01 -95.70 -228.22
C LYS A 163 8.91 -95.93 -227.17
N GLU A 164 8.04 -96.90 -227.38
CA GLU A 164 6.95 -97.22 -226.44
C GLU A 164 7.48 -97.78 -225.11
N MET A 165 8.46 -98.68 -225.17
CA MET A 165 9.19 -99.18 -223.99
C MET A 165 9.96 -98.08 -223.24
N GLU A 166 10.59 -97.14 -223.96
CA GLU A 166 11.28 -96.00 -223.34
C GLU A 166 10.30 -95.02 -222.69
N GLY A 167 9.11 -94.84 -223.27
CA GLY A 167 8.02 -94.02 -222.70
C GLY A 167 7.52 -94.56 -221.35
N LEU A 168 7.41 -95.88 -221.20
CA LEU A 168 7.08 -96.51 -219.91
C LEU A 168 8.22 -96.36 -218.88
N ARG A 169 9.48 -96.46 -219.31
CA ARG A 169 10.64 -96.18 -218.44
C ARG A 169 10.64 -94.75 -217.91
N GLN A 170 10.34 -93.76 -218.75
CA GLN A 170 10.29 -92.37 -218.33
C GLN A 170 9.16 -92.11 -217.31
N LYS A 171 7.99 -92.76 -217.45
CA LYS A 171 6.94 -92.72 -216.43
C LYS A 171 7.38 -93.32 -215.09
N LYS A 172 8.15 -94.42 -215.06
CA LYS A 172 8.71 -94.97 -213.82
C LYS A 172 9.64 -93.97 -213.11
N LYS A 173 10.59 -93.39 -213.86
CA LYS A 173 11.60 -92.48 -213.29
C LYS A 173 10.99 -91.20 -212.71
N ASN A 174 9.89 -90.71 -213.29
CA ASN A 174 9.19 -89.54 -212.78
C ASN A 174 8.40 -89.82 -211.46
N LEU A 175 8.02 -91.07 -211.20
CA LEU A 175 7.40 -91.47 -209.91
C LEU A 175 8.44 -91.67 -208.81
N GLU A 176 9.62 -92.20 -209.14
CA GLU A 176 10.74 -92.36 -208.20
C GLU A 176 11.17 -90.99 -207.62
N LEU A 177 11.27 -89.96 -208.46
CA LEU A 177 11.56 -88.59 -208.03
C LEU A 177 10.44 -87.93 -207.19
N GLY A 178 9.21 -88.44 -207.26
CA GLY A 178 8.11 -87.97 -206.42
C GLY A 178 8.28 -88.37 -204.95
N LEU A 179 8.64 -89.64 -204.71
CA LEU A 179 8.80 -90.21 -203.36
C LEU A 179 9.98 -89.60 -202.58
N GLU A 180 11.05 -89.23 -203.28
CA GLU A 180 12.22 -88.54 -202.72
C GLU A 180 11.84 -87.20 -202.06
N SER A 181 10.83 -86.49 -202.58
CA SER A 181 10.40 -85.19 -202.05
C SER A 181 9.68 -85.31 -200.70
N GLN A 182 8.65 -86.16 -200.60
CA GLN A 182 7.87 -86.37 -199.38
C GLN A 182 8.73 -86.95 -198.24
N THR A 183 9.73 -87.76 -198.58
CA THR A 183 10.66 -88.37 -197.60
C THR A 183 11.47 -87.33 -196.83
N ASN A 184 11.69 -86.13 -197.38
CA ASN A 184 12.45 -85.08 -196.71
C ASN A 184 11.58 -84.10 -195.90
N GLU A 185 10.30 -83.94 -196.26
CA GLU A 185 9.35 -83.11 -195.50
C GLU A 185 9.04 -83.73 -194.13
N VAL A 186 8.86 -85.06 -194.06
CA VAL A 186 8.65 -85.81 -192.81
C VAL A 186 9.83 -85.63 -191.82
N LYS A 187 11.07 -85.59 -192.32
CA LYS A 187 12.27 -85.38 -191.49
C LYS A 187 12.33 -83.98 -190.88
N GLN A 188 11.73 -82.97 -191.52
CA GLN A 188 11.72 -81.60 -190.99
C GLN A 188 10.65 -81.39 -189.90
N LEU A 189 9.58 -82.19 -189.90
CA LEU A 189 8.54 -82.15 -188.87
C LEU A 189 8.97 -82.84 -187.57
N SER A 190 9.67 -83.98 -187.63
CA SER A 190 10.14 -84.68 -186.42
C SER A 190 11.08 -83.81 -185.57
N ALA A 191 12.00 -83.08 -186.22
CA ALA A 191 12.95 -82.18 -185.56
C ALA A 191 12.32 -80.95 -184.88
N LYS A 192 11.08 -80.57 -185.25
CA LYS A 192 10.31 -79.54 -184.51
C LYS A 192 9.64 -80.11 -183.27
N ASN A 193 9.24 -81.38 -183.31
CA ASN A 193 8.46 -82.00 -182.24
C ASN A 193 9.32 -82.29 -181.00
N THR A 194 10.56 -82.77 -181.19
CA THR A 194 11.52 -82.97 -180.09
C THR A 194 11.83 -81.67 -179.34
N LYS A 195 12.05 -80.57 -180.05
CA LYS A 195 12.38 -79.27 -179.46
C LYS A 195 11.25 -78.66 -178.62
N LEU A 196 10.00 -79.02 -178.90
CA LEU A 196 8.87 -78.65 -178.03
C LEU A 196 8.83 -79.50 -176.74
N GLN A 197 9.20 -80.78 -176.80
CA GLN A 197 9.26 -81.63 -175.61
C GLN A 197 10.33 -81.17 -174.60
N GLU A 198 11.48 -80.68 -175.09
CA GLU A 198 12.53 -80.08 -174.24
C GLU A 198 12.00 -78.85 -173.47
N GLN A 199 11.22 -77.98 -174.13
CA GLN A 199 10.64 -76.78 -173.50
C GLN A 199 9.58 -77.09 -172.43
N VAL A 200 8.83 -78.20 -172.58
CA VAL A 200 7.86 -78.62 -171.56
C VAL A 200 8.57 -79.06 -170.26
N LEU A 201 9.64 -79.84 -170.37
CA LEU A 201 10.39 -80.36 -169.21
C LEU A 201 11.02 -79.24 -168.35
N GLU A 202 11.53 -78.18 -168.98
CA GLU A 202 12.09 -77.02 -168.24
C GLU A 202 11.00 -76.28 -167.42
N LEU A 203 9.79 -76.14 -167.98
CA LEU A 203 8.66 -75.50 -167.29
C LEU A 203 8.12 -76.35 -166.14
N GLU A 204 8.04 -77.67 -166.30
CA GLU A 204 7.60 -78.58 -165.22
C GLU A 204 8.54 -78.56 -164.01
N LYS A 205 9.86 -78.42 -164.26
CA LYS A 205 10.88 -78.26 -163.22
C LYS A 205 10.70 -76.95 -162.43
N ASN A 206 10.59 -75.82 -163.12
CA ASN A 206 10.41 -74.51 -162.46
C ASN A 206 9.13 -74.46 -161.60
N LEU A 207 8.03 -75.05 -162.08
CA LEU A 207 6.77 -75.19 -161.33
C LEU A 207 6.86 -76.10 -160.09
N LYS A 208 7.93 -76.89 -159.95
CA LYS A 208 8.22 -77.74 -158.80
C LYS A 208 9.00 -76.97 -157.75
N ASP A 209 9.99 -76.19 -158.19
CA ASP A 209 10.84 -75.37 -157.33
C ASP A 209 10.05 -74.21 -156.69
N GLU A 210 9.19 -73.51 -157.44
CA GLU A 210 8.27 -72.50 -156.88
C GLU A 210 7.33 -73.06 -155.80
N LYS A 211 6.85 -74.30 -155.97
CA LYS A 211 6.00 -74.96 -154.97
C LYS A 211 6.74 -75.24 -153.67
N GLY A 212 8.04 -75.54 -153.73
CA GLY A 212 8.91 -75.65 -152.55
C GLY A 212 9.00 -74.32 -151.80
N VAL A 213 9.43 -73.25 -152.48
CA VAL A 213 9.57 -71.91 -151.90
C VAL A 213 8.26 -71.41 -151.26
N LYS A 214 7.12 -71.69 -151.89
CA LYS A 214 5.79 -71.35 -151.34
C LYS A 214 5.50 -72.07 -150.02
N PHE A 215 5.90 -73.33 -149.88
CA PHE A 215 5.67 -74.12 -148.67
C PHE A 215 6.53 -73.60 -147.50
N ASP A 216 7.81 -73.33 -147.76
CA ASP A 216 8.75 -72.76 -146.78
C ASP A 216 8.30 -71.40 -146.23
N LEU A 217 7.81 -70.52 -147.10
CA LEU A 217 7.27 -69.22 -146.71
C LEU A 217 6.01 -69.38 -145.84
N GLN A 218 5.11 -70.31 -146.21
CA GLN A 218 3.89 -70.56 -145.45
C GLN A 218 4.17 -71.18 -144.06
N GLU A 219 5.25 -71.95 -143.91
CA GLU A 219 5.70 -72.44 -142.60
C GLU A 219 6.34 -71.33 -141.75
N LYS A 220 7.19 -70.49 -142.35
CA LYS A 220 7.82 -69.34 -141.68
C LYS A 220 6.75 -68.36 -141.15
N ILE A 221 5.72 -68.08 -141.93
CA ILE A 221 4.58 -67.23 -141.52
C ILE A 221 3.85 -67.84 -140.31
N LYS A 222 3.54 -69.14 -140.31
CA LYS A 222 2.90 -69.82 -139.17
C LYS A 222 3.77 -69.78 -137.91
N LYS A 223 5.09 -69.94 -138.04
CA LYS A 223 6.04 -69.80 -136.91
C LYS A 223 6.05 -68.38 -136.35
N ALA A 224 6.06 -67.35 -137.22
CA ALA A 224 5.99 -65.95 -136.82
C ALA A 224 4.66 -65.60 -136.13
N GLU A 225 3.51 -66.00 -136.70
CA GLU A 225 2.19 -65.81 -136.08
C GLU A 225 2.13 -66.41 -134.68
N ASN A 226 2.63 -67.64 -134.50
CA ASN A 226 2.54 -68.34 -133.22
C ASN A 226 3.46 -67.72 -132.15
N MET A 227 4.63 -67.18 -132.54
CA MET A 227 5.42 -66.34 -131.63
C MET A 227 4.71 -65.03 -131.29
N ALA A 228 4.09 -64.36 -132.25
CA ALA A 228 3.32 -63.13 -132.02
C ALA A 228 2.13 -63.38 -131.07
N ARG A 229 1.35 -64.45 -131.29
CA ARG A 229 0.27 -64.89 -130.39
C ARG A 229 0.79 -65.21 -128.99
N SER A 230 1.92 -65.91 -128.88
CA SER A 230 2.55 -66.22 -127.58
C SER A 230 2.98 -64.95 -126.83
N ASN A 231 3.60 -63.99 -127.51
CA ASN A 231 4.05 -62.76 -126.89
C ASN A 231 2.89 -61.81 -126.55
N ALA A 232 1.86 -61.72 -127.40
CA ALA A 232 0.63 -61.00 -127.09
C ALA A 232 -0.10 -61.59 -125.87
N ALA A 233 -0.12 -62.92 -125.72
CA ALA A 233 -0.67 -63.59 -124.53
C ALA A 233 0.12 -63.24 -123.26
N LYS A 234 1.47 -63.28 -123.31
CA LYS A 234 2.34 -62.89 -122.18
C LYS A 234 2.12 -61.42 -121.77
N LEU A 235 2.08 -60.51 -122.75
CA LEU A 235 1.82 -59.09 -122.49
C LEU A 235 0.44 -58.87 -121.87
N ARG A 236 -0.60 -59.57 -122.35
CA ARG A 236 -1.95 -59.50 -121.78
C ARG A 236 -2.01 -59.99 -120.33
N VAL A 237 -1.26 -61.04 -119.98
CA VAL A 237 -1.09 -61.47 -118.58
C VAL A 237 -0.40 -60.40 -117.75
N LYS A 238 0.72 -59.82 -118.24
CA LYS A 238 1.46 -58.77 -117.52
C LYS A 238 0.64 -57.48 -117.32
N ILE A 239 -0.21 -57.10 -118.29
CA ILE A 239 -1.16 -55.99 -118.17
C ILE A 239 -2.21 -56.30 -117.09
N ASN A 240 -2.80 -57.49 -117.11
CA ASN A 240 -3.77 -57.90 -116.09
C ASN A 240 -3.16 -57.91 -114.67
N GLU A 241 -1.89 -58.35 -114.52
CA GLU A 241 -1.16 -58.28 -113.25
C GLU A 241 -1.00 -56.83 -112.76
N LEU A 242 -0.51 -55.94 -113.63
CA LEU A 242 -0.30 -54.51 -113.30
C LEU A 242 -1.61 -53.77 -113.00
N GLU A 243 -2.71 -54.13 -113.69
CA GLU A 243 -4.04 -53.62 -113.38
C GLU A 243 -4.50 -54.02 -111.96
N GLN A 244 -4.24 -55.26 -111.53
CA GLN A 244 -4.59 -55.70 -110.18
C GLN A 244 -3.68 -55.05 -109.14
N GLU A 245 -2.38 -54.93 -109.43
CA GLU A 245 -1.43 -54.19 -108.58
C GLU A 245 -1.89 -52.75 -108.36
N ALA A 246 -2.20 -52.01 -109.44
CA ALA A 246 -2.75 -50.66 -109.38
C ALA A 246 -4.05 -50.57 -108.56
N LYS A 247 -4.98 -51.52 -108.71
CA LYS A 247 -6.22 -51.58 -107.91
C LYS A 247 -5.93 -51.83 -106.42
N THR A 248 -4.96 -52.67 -106.07
CA THR A 248 -4.56 -52.87 -104.67
C THR A 248 -3.83 -51.67 -104.07
N LEU A 249 -2.99 -50.98 -104.86
CA LEU A 249 -2.33 -49.75 -104.45
C LEU A 249 -3.34 -48.61 -104.25
N GLN A 250 -4.35 -48.48 -105.12
CA GLN A 250 -5.41 -47.50 -104.96
C GLN A 250 -6.29 -47.77 -103.73
N LYS A 251 -6.52 -49.05 -103.38
CA LYS A 251 -7.18 -49.44 -102.13
C LYS A 251 -6.35 -49.04 -100.91
N LYS A 252 -5.05 -49.40 -100.88
CA LYS A 252 -4.11 -49.00 -99.82
C LYS A 252 -3.99 -47.48 -99.68
N LYS A 253 -3.99 -46.73 -100.79
CA LYS A 253 -3.98 -45.26 -100.77
C LYS A 253 -5.19 -44.71 -100.01
N LYS A 254 -6.41 -45.17 -100.32
CA LYS A 254 -7.63 -44.74 -99.62
C LYS A 254 -7.59 -45.10 -98.12
N GLU A 255 -7.13 -46.30 -97.79
CA GLU A 255 -6.98 -46.75 -96.39
C GLU A 255 -5.99 -45.87 -95.61
N LEU A 256 -4.90 -45.44 -96.24
CA LEU A 256 -3.94 -44.49 -95.64
C LEU A 256 -4.49 -43.06 -95.55
N GLU A 257 -5.23 -42.59 -96.56
CA GLU A 257 -5.91 -41.27 -96.54
C GLU A 257 -6.96 -41.21 -95.41
N GLU A 258 -7.70 -42.29 -95.19
CA GLU A 258 -8.65 -42.43 -94.08
C GLU A 258 -7.94 -42.50 -92.72
N GLN A 259 -6.84 -43.27 -92.59
CA GLN A 259 -6.02 -43.30 -91.36
C GLN A 259 -5.44 -41.92 -91.03
N VAL A 260 -4.87 -41.21 -92.00
CA VAL A 260 -4.34 -39.85 -91.81
C VAL A 260 -5.44 -38.88 -91.39
N LYS A 261 -6.66 -39.03 -91.92
CA LYS A 261 -7.83 -38.23 -91.52
C LYS A 261 -8.26 -38.54 -90.07
N CYS A 262 -8.28 -39.81 -89.67
CA CYS A 262 -8.57 -40.21 -88.29
C CYS A 262 -7.52 -39.66 -87.31
N TYR A 263 -6.22 -39.89 -87.56
CA TYR A 263 -5.15 -39.36 -86.72
C TYR A 263 -5.16 -37.82 -86.66
N LYS A 264 -5.47 -37.12 -87.75
CA LYS A 264 -5.62 -35.65 -87.75
C LYS A 264 -6.76 -35.19 -86.82
N ASN A 265 -7.89 -35.89 -86.82
CA ASN A 265 -9.03 -35.57 -85.96
C ASN A 265 -8.72 -35.90 -84.48
N GLU A 266 -8.08 -37.03 -84.20
CA GLU A 266 -7.61 -37.42 -82.87
C GLU A 266 -6.60 -36.41 -82.31
N VAL A 267 -5.65 -35.94 -83.13
CA VAL A 267 -4.71 -34.89 -82.75
C VAL A 267 -5.41 -33.54 -82.53
N SER A 268 -6.49 -33.21 -83.26
CA SER A 268 -7.27 -31.99 -83.01
C SER A 268 -7.99 -32.05 -81.66
N THR A 269 -8.73 -33.14 -81.40
CA THR A 269 -9.47 -33.31 -80.12
C THR A 269 -8.53 -33.46 -78.91
N LEU A 270 -7.35 -34.08 -79.09
CA LEU A 270 -6.30 -34.11 -78.07
C LEU A 270 -5.71 -32.71 -77.83
N LYS A 271 -5.52 -31.91 -78.89
CA LYS A 271 -5.07 -30.51 -78.78
C LYS A 271 -6.11 -29.63 -78.08
N GLU A 272 -7.38 -29.72 -78.45
CA GLU A 272 -8.50 -28.99 -77.84
C GLU A 272 -8.61 -29.33 -76.35
N SER A 273 -8.73 -30.62 -76.00
CA SER A 273 -8.79 -31.06 -74.60
C SER A 273 -7.51 -30.84 -73.79
N SER A 274 -6.38 -30.54 -74.43
CA SER A 274 -5.15 -30.08 -73.77
C SER A 274 -5.14 -28.55 -73.58
N MET A 275 -5.71 -27.81 -74.53
CA MET A 275 -5.92 -26.36 -74.41
C MET A 275 -6.93 -26.03 -73.30
N ASP A 276 -8.01 -26.80 -73.17
CA ASP A 276 -8.99 -26.64 -72.08
C ASP A 276 -8.35 -26.88 -70.70
N LYS A 277 -7.49 -27.89 -70.58
CA LYS A 277 -6.69 -28.12 -69.36
C LYS A 277 -5.72 -26.99 -69.09
N PHE A 278 -5.07 -26.45 -70.12
CA PHE A 278 -4.17 -25.29 -69.99
C PHE A 278 -4.94 -24.05 -69.50
N ASN A 279 -6.07 -23.73 -70.13
CA ASN A 279 -6.95 -22.62 -69.73
C ASN A 279 -7.45 -22.77 -68.28
N LEU A 280 -7.86 -23.97 -67.88
CA LEU A 280 -8.31 -24.27 -66.52
C LEU A 280 -7.16 -24.19 -65.49
N MET A 281 -5.92 -24.53 -65.87
CA MET A 281 -4.75 -24.33 -65.02
C MET A 281 -4.36 -22.85 -64.92
N GLN A 282 -4.46 -22.08 -66.01
CA GLN A 282 -4.22 -20.64 -65.99
C GLN A 282 -5.22 -19.93 -65.06
N GLN A 283 -6.53 -20.19 -65.20
CA GLN A 283 -7.55 -19.62 -64.31
C GLN A 283 -7.31 -19.96 -62.82
N LYS A 284 -6.80 -21.15 -62.52
CA LYS A 284 -6.42 -21.53 -61.15
C LYS A 284 -5.16 -20.81 -60.68
N LEU A 285 -4.18 -20.60 -61.55
CA LEU A 285 -2.98 -19.83 -61.25
C LEU A 285 -3.35 -18.37 -60.95
N ASP A 286 -4.16 -17.75 -61.82
CA ASP A 286 -4.65 -16.37 -61.66
C ASP A 286 -5.46 -16.21 -60.35
N SER A 287 -6.30 -17.19 -60.01
CA SER A 287 -7.07 -17.22 -58.76
C SER A 287 -6.15 -17.29 -57.53
N LEU A 288 -5.16 -18.19 -57.54
CA LEU A 288 -4.18 -18.33 -56.44
C LEU A 288 -3.26 -17.11 -56.33
N GLU A 289 -2.91 -16.46 -57.45
CA GLU A 289 -2.11 -15.24 -57.44
C GLU A 289 -2.87 -14.07 -56.81
N ASN A 290 -4.19 -13.98 -57.03
CA ASN A 290 -5.05 -12.99 -56.38
C ASN A 290 -5.26 -13.29 -54.89
N GLU A 291 -5.51 -14.55 -54.53
CA GLU A 291 -5.63 -14.99 -53.12
C GLU A 291 -4.33 -14.71 -52.33
N ASN A 292 -3.16 -14.97 -52.93
CA ASN A 292 -1.87 -14.62 -52.34
C ASN A 292 -1.70 -13.10 -52.12
N LYS A 293 -2.09 -12.25 -53.10
CA LYS A 293 -2.03 -10.79 -52.96
C LYS A 293 -2.95 -10.26 -51.85
N GLU A 294 -4.13 -10.86 -51.71
CA GLU A 294 -5.09 -10.48 -50.66
C GLU A 294 -4.57 -10.89 -49.28
N LEU A 295 -3.99 -12.09 -49.15
CA LEU A 295 -3.30 -12.55 -47.93
C LEU A 295 -2.07 -11.70 -47.59
N GLU A 296 -1.27 -11.28 -48.57
CA GLU A 296 -0.10 -10.41 -48.35
C GLU A 296 -0.52 -9.00 -47.88
N ALA A 297 -1.60 -8.45 -48.45
CA ALA A 297 -2.21 -7.19 -48.01
C ALA A 297 -2.91 -7.27 -46.65
N GLU A 298 -3.41 -8.45 -46.26
CA GLU A 298 -3.90 -8.72 -44.89
C GLU A 298 -2.74 -8.79 -43.90
N MET A 299 -1.67 -9.53 -44.24
CA MET A 299 -0.46 -9.64 -43.41
C MET A 299 0.19 -8.29 -43.12
N GLU A 300 0.27 -7.37 -44.10
CA GLU A 300 0.81 -6.03 -43.84
C GLU A 300 -0.15 -5.11 -43.06
N ARG A 301 -1.47 -5.27 -43.20
CA ARG A 301 -2.42 -4.58 -42.31
C ARG A 301 -2.26 -5.04 -40.86
N GLN A 302 -2.10 -6.34 -40.62
CA GLN A 302 -1.85 -6.89 -39.29
C GLN A 302 -0.47 -6.47 -38.73
N ARG A 303 0.58 -6.40 -39.56
CA ARG A 303 1.89 -5.86 -39.16
C ARG A 303 1.81 -4.38 -38.75
N ALA A 304 1.07 -3.57 -39.49
CA ALA A 304 0.82 -2.17 -39.14
C ALA A 304 0.05 -2.03 -37.82
N GLU A 305 -1.00 -2.84 -37.61
CA GLU A 305 -1.77 -2.84 -36.36
C GLU A 305 -0.91 -3.28 -35.16
N ILE A 306 -0.15 -4.38 -35.28
CA ILE A 306 0.79 -4.85 -34.23
C ILE A 306 1.81 -3.75 -33.91
N SER A 307 2.32 -3.04 -34.91
CA SER A 307 3.25 -1.92 -34.71
C SER A 307 2.60 -0.77 -33.94
N GLN A 308 1.34 -0.46 -34.23
CA GLN A 308 0.57 0.56 -33.50
C GLN A 308 0.25 0.14 -32.06
N GLN A 309 -0.08 -1.14 -31.83
CA GLN A 309 -0.29 -1.71 -30.50
C GLN A 309 1.01 -1.68 -29.66
N LEU A 310 2.16 -1.99 -30.26
CA LEU A 310 3.47 -1.88 -29.59
C LEU A 310 3.78 -0.45 -29.15
N ILE A 311 3.51 0.55 -29.99
CA ILE A 311 3.67 1.98 -29.62
C ILE A 311 2.74 2.36 -28.47
N GLN A 312 1.49 1.87 -28.45
CA GLN A 312 0.58 2.09 -27.32
C GLN A 312 1.08 1.45 -26.02
N ILE A 313 1.65 0.23 -26.09
CA ILE A 313 2.23 -0.47 -24.93
C ILE A 313 3.44 0.28 -24.38
N GLU A 314 4.33 0.78 -25.24
CA GLU A 314 5.51 1.56 -24.84
C GLU A 314 5.08 2.87 -24.15
N ASN A 315 4.15 3.63 -24.75
CA ASN A 315 3.60 4.85 -24.16
C ASN A 315 2.91 4.60 -22.80
N LEU A 316 2.14 3.50 -22.66
CA LEU A 316 1.50 3.13 -21.39
C LEU A 316 2.53 2.71 -20.33
N LYS A 317 3.60 2.01 -20.73
CA LYS A 317 4.73 1.65 -19.87
C LYS A 317 5.46 2.89 -19.36
N ASP A 318 5.71 3.87 -20.22
CA ASP A 318 6.42 5.09 -19.82
C ASP A 318 5.54 5.96 -18.90
N ASN A 319 4.23 6.09 -19.17
CA ASN A 319 3.26 6.69 -18.24
C ASN A 319 3.22 5.97 -16.88
N LEU A 320 3.37 4.64 -16.84
CA LEU A 320 3.45 3.86 -15.60
C LEU A 320 4.77 4.09 -14.83
N VAL A 321 5.86 4.42 -15.53
CA VAL A 321 7.12 4.84 -14.89
C VAL A 321 7.00 6.26 -14.33
N GLU A 322 6.38 7.18 -15.06
CA GLU A 322 6.14 8.56 -14.60
C GLU A 322 5.22 8.58 -13.37
N MET A 323 4.10 7.84 -13.38
CA MET A 323 3.24 7.71 -12.19
C MET A 323 3.99 7.17 -10.97
N ARG A 324 4.89 6.19 -11.13
CA ARG A 324 5.70 5.66 -10.02
C ARG A 324 6.70 6.67 -9.48
N SER A 325 7.29 7.51 -10.33
CA SER A 325 8.18 8.58 -9.88
C SER A 325 7.41 9.65 -9.11
N LEU A 326 6.19 9.98 -9.53
CA LEU A 326 5.30 10.90 -8.82
C LEU A 326 4.80 10.30 -7.49
N GLU A 327 4.46 9.00 -7.47
CA GLU A 327 4.10 8.28 -6.24
C GLU A 327 5.24 8.25 -5.22
N LEU A 328 6.49 8.04 -5.67
CA LEU A 328 7.68 8.09 -4.81
C LEU A 328 7.90 9.50 -4.24
N ASN A 329 7.84 10.55 -5.08
CA ASN A 329 7.97 11.94 -4.61
C ASN A 329 6.88 12.29 -3.57
N MET A 330 5.65 11.81 -3.78
CA MET A 330 4.55 11.98 -2.83
C MET A 330 4.74 11.19 -1.51
N GLN A 331 5.49 10.08 -1.53
CA GLN A 331 5.90 9.36 -0.32
C GLN A 331 7.00 10.13 0.42
N GLU A 332 8.01 10.66 -0.27
CA GLU A 332 9.05 11.51 0.33
C GLU A 332 8.45 12.78 0.97
N GLU A 333 7.48 13.42 0.32
CA GLU A 333 6.72 14.53 0.93
C GLU A 333 5.94 14.09 2.17
N GLN A 334 5.26 12.94 2.14
CA GLN A 334 4.51 12.40 3.28
C GLN A 334 5.43 12.09 4.47
N GLU A 335 6.58 11.45 4.26
CA GLU A 335 7.59 11.22 5.31
C GLU A 335 8.11 12.55 5.88
N GLY A 336 8.41 13.51 4.99
CA GLY A 336 8.82 14.87 5.39
C GLY A 336 7.73 15.70 6.08
N PHE A 337 6.44 15.33 5.98
CA PHE A 337 5.37 15.88 6.82
C PHE A 337 5.23 15.11 8.14
N LEU A 338 5.42 13.79 8.13
CA LEU A 338 5.38 12.94 9.33
C LEU A 338 6.49 13.32 10.33
N GLU A 339 7.70 13.59 9.84
CA GLU A 339 8.82 14.09 10.65
C GLU A 339 8.50 15.45 11.28
N LYS A 340 7.82 16.35 10.56
CA LYS A 340 7.40 17.65 11.11
C LYS A 340 6.31 17.49 12.19
N ILE A 341 5.38 16.55 12.01
CA ILE A 341 4.34 16.25 13.01
C ILE A 341 4.98 15.67 14.28
N THR A 342 5.83 14.65 14.17
CA THR A 342 6.47 14.03 15.34
C THR A 342 7.39 14.99 16.11
N ASN A 343 8.11 15.88 15.42
CA ASN A 343 8.86 16.95 16.07
C ASN A 343 7.94 17.95 16.80
N LEU A 344 6.82 18.35 16.21
CA LEU A 344 5.83 19.23 16.86
C LEU A 344 5.14 18.55 18.05
N GLU A 345 4.89 17.23 17.99
CA GLU A 345 4.37 16.45 19.11
C GLU A 345 5.37 16.41 20.28
N LEU A 346 6.68 16.26 20.00
CA LEU A 346 7.74 16.34 21.00
C LEU A 346 7.90 17.76 21.59
N GLU A 347 7.77 18.82 20.78
CA GLU A 347 7.72 20.19 21.28
C GLU A 347 6.48 20.44 22.15
N LEU A 348 5.30 19.96 21.75
CA LEU A 348 4.07 20.07 22.54
C LEU A 348 4.18 19.31 23.86
N GLU A 349 4.73 18.10 23.87
CA GLU A 349 4.90 17.29 25.08
C GLU A 349 5.93 17.93 26.03
N THR A 350 7.06 18.44 25.53
CA THR A 350 8.03 19.16 26.36
C THR A 350 7.47 20.48 26.90
N ARG A 351 6.64 21.20 26.13
CA ARG A 351 5.90 22.38 26.61
C ARG A 351 4.80 22.03 27.62
N SER A 352 4.11 20.91 27.43
CA SER A 352 3.12 20.38 28.38
C SER A 352 3.76 20.10 29.74
N ASN A 353 4.88 19.38 29.76
CA ASN A 353 5.63 19.08 31.00
C ASN A 353 6.29 20.32 31.63
N GLN A 354 6.65 21.34 30.86
CA GLN A 354 7.06 22.64 31.41
C GLN A 354 5.87 23.37 32.05
N LYS A 355 4.69 23.34 31.41
CA LYS A 355 3.47 23.98 31.89
C LYS A 355 2.98 23.34 33.19
N THR A 356 2.86 22.02 33.27
CA THR A 356 2.42 21.33 34.49
C THR A 356 3.33 21.63 35.67
N LYS A 357 4.65 21.62 35.47
CA LYS A 357 5.63 21.97 36.51
C LYS A 357 5.53 23.42 37.00
N LEU A 358 5.16 24.36 36.12
CA LEU A 358 4.88 25.75 36.50
C LEU A 358 3.53 25.89 37.21
N GLU A 359 2.50 25.12 36.80
CA GLU A 359 1.20 25.06 37.47
C GLU A 359 1.31 24.45 38.88
N GLU A 360 2.16 23.43 39.07
CA GLU A 360 2.50 22.90 40.39
C GLU A 360 3.19 23.95 41.28
N GLN A 361 4.19 24.66 40.75
CA GLN A 361 4.88 25.74 41.49
C GLN A 361 3.95 26.90 41.85
N LEU A 362 3.02 27.26 40.96
CA LEU A 362 1.93 28.21 41.25
C LEU A 362 0.95 27.66 42.29
N GLY A 363 0.67 26.36 42.29
CA GLY A 363 -0.14 25.69 43.32
C GLY A 363 0.48 25.81 44.72
N TYR A 364 1.76 25.44 44.86
CA TYR A 364 2.49 25.56 46.13
C TYR A 364 2.56 27.01 46.62
N THR A 365 2.98 27.94 45.76
CA THR A 365 3.10 29.36 46.15
C THR A 365 1.74 30.02 46.39
N SER A 366 0.67 29.60 45.70
CA SER A 366 -0.69 30.06 46.01
C SER A 366 -1.22 29.51 47.34
N TYR A 367 -0.82 28.31 47.74
CA TYR A 367 -1.17 27.74 49.05
C TYR A 367 -0.43 28.47 50.18
N GLU A 368 0.88 28.71 50.02
CA GLU A 368 1.71 29.49 50.94
C GLU A 368 1.18 30.93 51.10
N ASN A 369 0.90 31.63 49.99
CA ASN A 369 0.28 32.96 50.03
C ASN A 369 -1.07 32.93 50.75
N LYS A 370 -1.88 31.88 50.58
CA LYS A 370 -3.15 31.77 51.32
C LYS A 370 -2.91 31.64 52.83
N GLN A 371 -1.97 30.80 53.27
CA GLN A 371 -1.62 30.69 54.69
C GLN A 371 -1.13 32.02 55.26
N LEU A 372 -0.27 32.75 54.54
CA LEU A 372 0.22 34.07 54.94
C LEU A 372 -0.86 35.15 54.97
N VAL A 373 -1.89 35.06 54.12
CA VAL A 373 -3.07 35.96 54.15
C VAL A 373 -3.99 35.63 55.34
N ASP A 374 -4.26 34.35 55.58
CA ASP A 374 -5.06 33.91 56.73
C ASP A 374 -4.35 34.27 58.07
N GLU A 375 -3.02 34.10 58.15
CA GLU A 375 -2.22 34.52 59.31
C GLU A 375 -2.21 36.05 59.49
N ASN A 376 -1.92 36.83 58.42
CA ASN A 376 -2.00 38.30 58.47
C ASN A 376 -3.38 38.78 58.93
N LYS A 377 -4.46 38.11 58.53
CA LYS A 377 -5.81 38.43 58.99
C LYS A 377 -5.94 38.22 60.50
N THR A 378 -5.50 37.08 61.05
CA THR A 378 -5.55 36.86 62.50
C THR A 378 -4.69 37.88 63.28
N LEU A 379 -3.53 38.29 62.72
CA LEU A 379 -2.70 39.34 63.29
C LEU A 379 -3.36 40.73 63.19
N GLN A 380 -4.08 41.02 62.11
CA GLN A 380 -4.84 42.26 61.94
C GLN A 380 -6.02 42.34 62.92
N ASP A 381 -6.81 41.27 63.01
CA ASP A 381 -7.94 41.15 63.95
C ASP A 381 -7.42 41.33 65.40
N ARG A 382 -6.31 40.66 65.77
CA ARG A 382 -5.66 40.82 67.09
C ARG A 382 -5.11 42.23 67.33
N ASN A 383 -4.59 42.90 66.30
CA ASN A 383 -4.19 44.31 66.41
C ASN A 383 -5.40 45.23 66.63
N GLN A 384 -6.55 44.92 66.04
CA GLN A 384 -7.79 45.69 66.23
C GLN A 384 -8.38 45.48 67.63
N GLU A 385 -8.33 44.25 68.17
CA GLU A 385 -8.63 43.97 69.59
C GLU A 385 -7.73 44.80 70.53
N LEU A 386 -6.40 44.75 70.31
CA LEU A 386 -5.44 45.48 71.15
C LEU A 386 -5.62 46.99 71.08
N ARG A 387 -5.92 47.55 69.89
CA ARG A 387 -6.28 48.97 69.75
C ARG A 387 -7.54 49.32 70.55
N THR A 388 -8.56 48.48 70.48
CA THR A 388 -9.83 48.67 71.21
C THR A 388 -9.63 48.63 72.73
N ALA A 389 -8.82 47.69 73.21
CA ALA A 389 -8.46 47.59 74.63
C ALA A 389 -7.58 48.75 75.12
N ILE A 390 -6.72 49.30 74.24
CA ILE A 390 -5.92 50.50 74.54
C ILE A 390 -6.80 51.76 74.59
N THR A 391 -7.78 51.92 73.69
CA THR A 391 -8.72 53.05 73.77
C THR A 391 -9.62 52.96 75.01
N GLN A 392 -10.15 51.78 75.33
CA GLN A 392 -10.93 51.54 76.55
C GLN A 392 -10.12 51.87 77.81
N ARG A 393 -8.87 51.41 77.92
CA ARG A 393 -7.99 51.80 79.03
C ARG A 393 -7.63 53.28 79.05
N GLY A 394 -7.54 53.94 77.90
CA GLY A 394 -7.38 55.40 77.81
C GLY A 394 -8.59 56.14 78.37
N GLU A 395 -9.79 55.64 78.11
CA GLU A 395 -11.05 56.15 78.66
C GLU A 395 -11.16 55.89 80.17
N GLU A 396 -10.87 54.67 80.64
CA GLU A 396 -10.79 54.32 82.08
C GLU A 396 -9.80 55.22 82.84
N ILE A 397 -8.60 55.43 82.30
CA ILE A 397 -7.58 56.31 82.90
C ILE A 397 -8.04 57.77 82.89
N SER A 398 -8.71 58.23 81.83
CA SER A 398 -9.25 59.59 81.75
C SER A 398 -10.38 59.82 82.77
N GLU A 399 -11.24 58.82 82.98
CA GLU A 399 -12.27 58.85 84.03
C GLU A 399 -11.66 58.84 85.43
N PHE A 400 -10.65 58.01 85.69
CA PHE A 400 -9.93 57.98 86.96
C PHE A 400 -9.19 59.29 87.26
N ILE A 401 -8.54 59.90 86.26
CA ILE A 401 -7.92 61.23 86.39
C ILE A 401 -8.97 62.28 86.76
N ARG A 402 -10.09 62.31 86.01
CA ARG A 402 -11.21 63.22 86.29
C ARG A 402 -11.80 63.02 87.69
N GLU A 403 -11.91 61.77 88.17
CA GLU A 403 -12.36 61.49 89.52
C GLU A 403 -11.35 61.96 90.58
N HIS A 404 -10.06 61.72 90.36
CA HIS A 404 -9.00 62.18 91.24
C HIS A 404 -8.91 63.72 91.29
N GLU A 405 -9.04 64.40 90.15
CA GLU A 405 -9.13 65.86 90.06
C GLU A 405 -10.34 66.39 90.83
N ASN A 406 -11.53 65.80 90.64
CA ASN A 406 -12.73 66.17 91.40
C ASN A 406 -12.56 65.97 92.92
N ARG A 407 -11.97 64.84 93.34
CA ARG A 407 -11.64 64.57 94.76
C ARG A 407 -10.61 65.57 95.30
N SER A 408 -9.57 65.89 94.52
CA SER A 408 -8.54 66.87 94.88
C SER A 408 -9.09 68.30 94.95
N ASN A 409 -10.01 68.67 94.07
CA ASN A 409 -10.71 69.95 94.09
C ASN A 409 -11.66 70.04 95.30
N GLY A 410 -12.40 68.98 95.62
CA GLY A 410 -13.20 68.87 96.84
C GLY A 410 -12.35 69.03 98.12
N ALA A 411 -11.26 68.27 98.24
CA ALA A 411 -10.32 68.39 99.36
C ALA A 411 -9.66 69.78 99.41
N SER A 412 -9.39 70.42 98.26
CA SER A 412 -8.88 71.80 98.21
C SER A 412 -9.93 72.82 98.68
N MET A 413 -11.22 72.57 98.43
CA MET A 413 -12.31 73.40 98.98
C MET A 413 -12.44 73.20 100.50
N GLU A 414 -12.37 71.97 101.00
CA GLU A 414 -12.38 71.68 102.45
C GLU A 414 -11.18 72.32 103.17
N VAL A 415 -9.97 72.24 102.58
CA VAL A 415 -8.78 72.94 103.08
C VAL A 415 -8.97 74.46 103.02
N MET A 416 -9.68 75.01 102.02
CA MET A 416 -9.98 76.43 101.94
C MET A 416 -10.98 76.89 103.01
N THR A 417 -12.03 76.10 103.32
CA THR A 417 -12.97 76.39 104.41
C THR A 417 -12.30 76.27 105.77
N LEU A 418 -11.57 75.19 106.04
CA LEU A 418 -10.82 75.02 107.29
C LEU A 418 -9.76 76.12 107.48
N LYS A 419 -9.11 76.57 106.40
CA LYS A 419 -8.18 77.71 106.44
C LYS A 419 -8.89 79.04 106.75
N ALA A 420 -10.13 79.23 106.30
CA ALA A 420 -10.93 80.39 106.66
C ALA A 420 -11.33 80.35 108.15
N GLU A 421 -11.76 79.19 108.66
CA GLU A 421 -12.07 78.97 110.09
C GLU A 421 -10.84 79.19 110.97
N VAL A 422 -9.68 78.64 110.61
CA VAL A 422 -8.41 78.86 111.33
C VAL A 422 -8.01 80.33 111.34
N ASN A 423 -8.22 81.07 110.24
CA ASN A 423 -7.98 82.51 110.22
C ASN A 423 -8.98 83.29 111.10
N ALA A 424 -10.24 82.87 111.17
CA ALA A 424 -11.25 83.47 112.06
C ALA A 424 -10.93 83.21 113.54
N MET A 425 -10.64 81.96 113.92
CA MET A 425 -10.19 81.61 115.27
C MET A 425 -8.88 82.31 115.66
N ARG A 426 -7.99 82.58 114.69
CA ARG A 426 -6.75 83.33 114.92
C ARG A 426 -7.03 84.81 115.20
N LEU A 427 -7.92 85.45 114.43
CA LEU A 427 -8.40 86.80 114.71
C LEU A 427 -9.07 86.88 116.09
N GLU A 428 -9.88 85.89 116.45
CA GLU A 428 -10.49 85.82 117.78
C GLU A 428 -9.42 85.70 118.89
N LEU A 429 -8.44 84.81 118.73
CA LEU A 429 -7.26 84.70 119.63
C LEU A 429 -6.49 86.02 119.75
N ASP A 430 -6.23 86.71 118.64
CA ASP A 430 -5.54 88.00 118.66
C ASP A 430 -6.38 89.06 119.41
N THR A 431 -7.72 89.08 119.26
CA THR A 431 -8.59 89.97 120.05
C THR A 431 -8.67 89.60 121.54
N LEU A 432 -8.61 88.30 121.88
CA LEU A 432 -8.55 87.83 123.28
C LEU A 432 -7.19 88.16 123.91
N HIS A 433 -6.11 88.12 123.15
CA HIS A 433 -4.78 88.55 123.60
C HIS A 433 -4.72 90.07 123.82
N GLU A 434 -5.30 90.85 122.91
CA GLU A 434 -5.51 92.30 123.05
C GLU A 434 -6.35 92.65 124.31
N GLN A 435 -7.39 91.85 124.61
CA GLN A 435 -8.17 91.99 125.85
C GLN A 435 -7.36 91.61 127.10
N LYS A 436 -6.61 90.50 127.07
CA LYS A 436 -5.71 90.08 128.17
C LYS A 436 -4.73 91.21 128.49
N ASN A 437 -4.05 91.75 127.49
CA ASN A 437 -3.03 92.79 127.69
C ASN A 437 -3.63 94.07 128.30
N LYS A 438 -4.89 94.40 128.00
CA LYS A 438 -5.61 95.52 128.63
C LYS A 438 -5.95 95.25 130.10
N LEU A 439 -6.38 94.04 130.44
CA LEU A 439 -6.62 93.63 131.84
C LEU A 439 -5.32 93.54 132.65
N GLU A 440 -4.22 93.11 132.01
CA GLU A 440 -2.90 93.02 132.64
C GLU A 440 -2.35 94.41 132.98
N GLN A 441 -2.45 95.37 132.05
CA GLN A 441 -2.18 96.79 132.32
C GLN A 441 -3.13 97.40 133.38
N GLN A 442 -4.36 96.91 133.51
CA GLN A 442 -5.27 97.36 134.57
C GLN A 442 -4.83 96.84 135.94
N ASN A 443 -4.39 95.57 136.03
CA ASN A 443 -3.80 95.02 137.24
C ASN A 443 -2.51 95.74 137.64
N GLU A 444 -1.61 96.07 136.69
CA GLU A 444 -0.40 96.85 136.98
C GLU A 444 -0.73 98.23 137.59
N ARG A 445 -1.77 98.91 137.10
CA ARG A 445 -2.24 100.19 137.68
C ARG A 445 -2.78 100.01 139.09
N ILE A 446 -3.67 99.04 139.30
CA ILE A 446 -4.24 98.73 140.63
C ILE A 446 -3.14 98.36 141.62
N GLN A 447 -2.15 97.56 141.21
CA GLN A 447 -1.02 97.17 142.04
C GLN A 447 -0.11 98.35 142.40
N LYS A 448 0.09 99.30 141.47
CA LYS A 448 0.82 100.54 141.73
C LYS A 448 0.05 101.48 142.66
N GLU A 449 -1.26 101.63 142.48
CA GLU A 449 -2.14 102.40 143.37
C GLU A 449 -2.17 101.80 144.79
N TYR A 450 -2.13 100.46 144.91
CA TYR A 450 -1.95 99.75 146.18
C TYR A 450 -0.60 100.07 146.83
N SER A 451 0.49 100.05 146.07
CA SER A 451 1.84 100.42 146.56
C SER A 451 1.88 101.86 147.08
N ASP A 452 1.32 102.80 146.32
CA ASP A 452 1.23 104.22 146.71
C ASP A 452 0.30 104.45 147.92
N SER A 453 -0.64 103.53 148.17
CA SER A 453 -1.50 103.53 149.36
C SER A 453 -0.77 102.98 150.60
N ILE A 454 0.02 101.91 150.43
CA ILE A 454 0.87 101.34 151.49
C ILE A 454 1.93 102.36 151.93
N ALA A 455 2.64 103.01 151.01
CA ALA A 455 3.62 104.05 151.35
C ALA A 455 3.00 105.22 152.16
N LYS A 456 1.76 105.63 151.83
CA LYS A 456 1.01 106.62 152.61
C LYS A 456 0.70 106.10 154.02
N MET A 457 0.27 104.85 154.14
CA MET A 457 0.01 104.19 155.44
C MET A 457 1.28 104.12 156.30
N GLU A 458 2.43 103.80 155.73
CA GLU A 458 3.72 103.76 156.42
C GLU A 458 4.12 105.15 156.96
N THR A 459 3.95 106.22 156.18
CA THR A 459 4.18 107.60 156.66
C THR A 459 3.19 108.06 157.73
N LEU A 460 2.04 107.39 157.86
CA LEU A 460 1.05 107.62 158.91
C LEU A 460 1.43 106.84 160.18
N ASN A 461 1.84 105.58 160.03
CA ASN A 461 2.34 104.75 161.14
C ASN A 461 3.58 105.38 161.79
N ALA A 462 4.54 105.90 161.02
CA ALA A 462 5.72 106.58 161.55
C ALA A 462 5.38 107.82 162.43
N LYS A 463 4.26 108.50 162.15
CA LYS A 463 3.73 109.60 162.98
C LYS A 463 3.06 109.10 164.26
N LEU A 464 2.42 107.94 164.22
CA LEU A 464 1.87 107.29 165.42
C LEU A 464 3.00 106.74 166.32
N THR A 465 4.07 106.18 165.74
CA THR A 465 5.24 105.72 166.51
C THR A 465 5.92 106.86 167.27
N THR A 466 6.01 108.05 166.68
CA THR A 466 6.55 109.24 167.37
C THR A 466 5.61 109.75 168.46
N GLN A 467 4.28 109.71 168.25
CA GLN A 467 3.31 110.04 169.31
C GLN A 467 3.27 109.02 170.48
N ILE A 468 3.69 107.77 170.26
CA ILE A 468 3.81 106.77 171.33
C ILE A 468 5.03 107.08 172.21
N ALA A 469 6.17 107.45 171.62
CA ALA A 469 7.37 107.82 172.38
C ALA A 469 7.13 109.03 173.30
N ASP A 470 6.42 110.06 172.83
CA ASP A 470 6.02 111.23 173.63
C ASP A 470 5.13 110.85 174.84
N GLN A 471 4.36 109.75 174.74
CA GLN A 471 3.54 109.24 175.85
C GLN A 471 4.38 108.41 176.84
N GLU A 472 5.38 107.68 176.38
CA GLU A 472 6.26 106.88 177.25
C GLU A 472 7.10 107.76 178.21
N GLU A 473 7.58 108.93 177.77
CA GLU A 473 8.28 109.89 178.65
C GLU A 473 7.38 110.37 179.81
N THR A 474 6.08 110.57 179.57
CA THR A 474 5.14 110.97 180.64
C THR A 474 4.87 109.85 181.65
N ILE A 475 5.02 108.58 181.27
CA ILE A 475 4.85 107.42 182.14
C ILE A 475 6.07 107.19 183.03
N GLU A 476 7.29 107.45 182.54
CA GLU A 476 8.51 107.32 183.34
C GLU A 476 8.48 108.24 184.58
N LYS A 477 7.93 109.45 184.43
CA LYS A 477 7.75 110.43 185.51
C LYS A 477 6.83 109.94 186.65
N VAL A 478 5.79 109.17 186.31
CA VAL A 478 4.88 108.53 187.29
C VAL A 478 5.52 107.29 187.93
N SER A 479 6.52 106.68 187.29
CA SER A 479 7.27 105.57 187.86
C SER A 479 8.10 105.97 189.10
N GLU A 480 8.55 107.23 189.15
CA GLU A 480 9.38 107.74 190.24
C GLU A 480 8.60 107.91 191.56
N GLU A 481 7.34 108.30 191.49
CA GLU A 481 6.46 108.39 192.65
C GLU A 481 6.15 106.98 193.21
N ASN A 482 6.01 105.99 192.32
CA ASN A 482 5.80 104.59 192.69
C ASN A 482 7.06 103.93 193.29
N LYS A 483 8.27 104.45 193.04
CA LYS A 483 9.50 104.00 193.72
C LYS A 483 9.47 104.31 195.23
N GLN A 484 8.76 105.35 195.68
CA GLN A 484 8.61 105.62 197.12
C GLN A 484 7.70 104.61 197.83
N ALA A 485 6.60 104.17 197.18
CA ALA A 485 5.71 103.14 197.72
C ALA A 485 6.42 101.78 197.92
N LYS A 486 7.36 101.42 197.03
CA LYS A 486 8.14 100.17 197.12
C LYS A 486 9.00 100.06 198.39
N VAL A 487 9.42 101.17 199.00
CA VAL A 487 10.24 101.17 200.23
C VAL A 487 9.45 100.61 201.43
N ILE A 488 8.15 100.89 201.51
CA ILE A 488 7.29 100.43 202.61
C ILE A 488 6.93 98.95 202.43
N PHE A 489 6.56 98.54 201.22
CA PHE A 489 6.21 97.13 200.92
C PHE A 489 7.36 96.15 201.18
N ASN A 490 8.60 96.55 200.86
CA ASN A 490 9.78 95.69 201.02
C ASN A 490 10.07 95.30 202.49
N LYS A 491 9.60 96.06 203.50
CA LYS A 491 9.71 95.66 204.91
C LYS A 491 8.81 94.47 205.26
N LEU A 492 7.57 94.42 204.73
CA LEU A 492 6.68 93.26 204.92
C LEU A 492 7.25 92.02 204.20
N ASN A 493 7.74 92.22 202.98
CA ASN A 493 8.25 91.16 202.11
C ASN A 493 9.45 90.40 202.72
N TRP A 494 10.30 91.09 203.50
CA TRP A 494 11.44 90.49 204.19
C TRP A 494 11.04 89.50 205.31
N ALA A 495 9.90 89.75 205.99
CA ALA A 495 9.35 88.85 206.99
C ALA A 495 8.78 87.58 206.34
N GLN A 496 7.97 87.73 205.29
CA GLN A 496 7.37 86.60 204.56
C GLN A 496 8.44 85.65 203.97
N ARG A 497 9.43 86.20 203.26
CA ARG A 497 10.54 85.43 202.66
C ARG A 497 11.42 84.69 203.66
N THR A 498 11.28 84.96 204.96
CA THR A 498 12.02 84.28 206.04
C THR A 498 11.21 83.12 206.66
N ALA A 499 9.89 83.08 206.45
CA ALA A 499 9.07 81.88 206.67
C ALA A 499 9.21 80.88 205.50
N GLU A 500 9.09 81.36 204.26
CA GLU A 500 9.17 80.54 203.04
C GLU A 500 10.45 79.70 202.98
N ARG A 501 11.62 80.31 203.25
CA ARG A 501 12.93 79.64 203.22
C ARG A 501 13.05 78.46 204.20
N LYS A 502 12.38 78.55 205.35
CA LYS A 502 12.36 77.47 206.36
C LYS A 502 11.43 76.31 205.99
N MET A 503 10.41 76.57 205.16
CA MET A 503 9.57 75.51 204.59
C MET A 503 10.30 74.80 203.45
N GLU A 504 11.04 75.54 202.61
CA GLU A 504 11.80 74.96 201.49
C GLU A 504 12.94 74.05 201.98
N GLU A 505 13.71 74.45 203.00
CA GLU A 505 14.75 73.61 203.62
C GLU A 505 14.20 72.32 204.24
N LEU A 506 12.92 72.29 204.64
CA LEU A 506 12.24 71.12 205.17
C LEU A 506 11.78 70.19 204.05
N ALA A 507 11.22 70.76 202.96
CA ALA A 507 10.83 70.03 201.76
C ALA A 507 12.05 69.40 201.05
N GLU A 508 13.17 70.12 200.96
CA GLU A 508 14.40 69.65 200.31
C GLU A 508 15.02 68.43 201.03
N LYS A 509 14.94 68.39 202.37
CA LYS A 509 15.34 67.22 203.16
C LYS A 509 14.43 66.01 202.94
N PHE A 510 13.14 66.23 202.67
CA PHE A 510 12.22 65.17 202.24
C PHE A 510 12.52 64.69 200.81
N ARG A 511 12.76 65.62 199.86
CA ARG A 511 13.09 65.29 198.46
C ARG A 511 14.33 64.38 198.36
N LYS A 512 15.44 64.74 199.00
CA LYS A 512 16.68 63.91 198.96
C LYS A 512 16.50 62.49 199.51
N LYS A 513 15.77 62.33 200.62
CA LYS A 513 15.41 61.01 201.17
C LYS A 513 14.54 60.18 200.21
N MET A 514 13.78 60.83 199.34
CA MET A 514 12.98 60.18 198.30
C MET A 514 13.83 59.84 197.06
N GLU A 515 14.74 60.72 196.65
CA GLU A 515 15.69 60.49 195.55
C GLU A 515 16.64 59.32 195.81
N ASP A 516 17.14 59.12 197.03
CA ASP A 516 18.00 57.98 197.36
C ASP A 516 17.24 56.64 197.24
N ASN A 517 15.94 56.61 197.61
CA ASN A 517 15.07 55.46 197.37
C ASN A 517 14.81 55.26 195.87
N ILE A 518 14.63 56.33 195.11
CA ILE A 518 14.49 56.29 193.64
C ILE A 518 15.77 55.80 192.97
N ARG A 519 16.95 56.11 193.51
CA ARG A 519 18.26 55.63 193.02
C ARG A 519 18.43 54.12 193.24
N LEU A 520 18.01 53.62 194.40
CA LEU A 520 17.92 52.17 194.69
C LEU A 520 16.88 51.45 193.82
N LEU A 521 15.77 52.10 193.49
CA LEU A 521 14.78 51.58 192.53
C LEU A 521 15.35 51.50 191.11
N HIS A 522 16.04 52.52 190.63
CA HIS A 522 16.66 52.51 189.29
C HIS A 522 17.70 51.39 189.14
N GLN A 523 18.49 51.09 190.18
CA GLN A 523 19.40 49.93 190.14
C GLN A 523 18.66 48.58 190.02
N ARG A 524 17.47 48.44 190.63
CA ARG A 524 16.62 47.25 190.46
C ARG A 524 15.96 47.19 189.09
N ILE A 525 15.53 48.33 188.56
CA ILE A 525 14.95 48.44 187.21
C ILE A 525 16.00 48.08 186.14
N HIS A 526 17.24 48.55 186.27
CA HIS A 526 18.31 48.25 185.31
C HIS A 526 18.65 46.75 185.22
N VAL A 527 18.46 45.98 186.31
CA VAL A 527 18.56 44.51 186.31
C VAL A 527 17.33 43.85 185.67
N ALA A 528 16.13 44.38 185.92
CA ALA A 528 14.92 43.94 185.21
C ALA A 528 15.00 44.20 183.70
N GLU A 529 15.68 45.27 183.28
CA GLU A 529 15.94 45.61 181.88
C GLU A 529 16.99 44.71 181.21
N GLN A 530 17.88 44.05 181.97
CA GLN A 530 18.71 42.96 181.42
C GLN A 530 17.86 41.73 181.11
N LEU A 531 16.99 41.29 182.02
CA LEU A 531 16.03 40.19 181.77
C LEU A 531 15.05 40.53 180.63
N ASN A 532 14.60 41.79 180.54
CA ASN A 532 13.71 42.22 179.45
C ASN A 532 14.46 42.33 178.09
N ASN A 533 15.78 42.47 178.08
CA ASN A 533 16.60 42.39 176.86
C ASN A 533 16.69 40.98 176.27
N GLU A 534 16.44 39.92 177.05
CA GLU A 534 16.25 38.56 176.51
C GLU A 534 14.81 38.38 175.98
N ASN A 535 13.83 38.95 176.68
CA ASN A 535 12.42 39.01 176.27
C ASN A 535 12.19 39.90 175.03
N LYS A 536 13.23 40.59 174.54
CA LYS A 536 13.31 41.31 173.25
C LYS A 536 12.99 40.41 172.04
N ASN A 537 13.16 39.10 172.18
CA ASN A 537 12.71 38.10 171.20
C ASN A 537 11.18 37.86 171.19
N SER A 538 10.45 38.37 172.19
CA SER A 538 8.98 38.26 172.31
C SER A 538 8.25 39.38 171.56
N CYS A 539 8.82 40.60 171.52
CA CYS A 539 8.28 41.68 170.69
C CYS A 539 8.58 41.46 169.19
N ARG A 540 9.66 40.76 168.83
CA ARG A 540 9.89 40.26 167.45
C ARG A 540 8.68 39.46 166.93
N ARG A 541 8.17 38.55 167.77
CA ARG A 541 6.91 37.80 167.56
C ARG A 541 5.63 38.65 167.48
N THR A 542 5.67 39.95 167.79
CA THR A 542 4.50 40.85 167.66
C THR A 542 4.46 41.60 166.34
N LYS A 543 5.59 41.76 165.64
CA LYS A 543 5.58 42.19 164.23
C LYS A 543 5.17 41.02 163.32
N GLU A 544 5.72 39.84 163.61
CA GLU A 544 5.26 38.58 163.02
C GLU A 544 3.73 38.45 163.14
N ARG A 545 3.09 38.81 164.26
CA ARG A 545 1.61 38.74 164.38
C ARG A 545 0.81 39.58 163.36
N TYR A 546 1.30 40.72 162.88
CA TYR A 546 0.58 41.48 161.84
C TYR A 546 0.96 41.06 160.42
N GLU A 547 2.16 40.51 160.24
CA GLU A 547 2.56 39.85 158.98
C GLU A 547 1.84 38.50 158.83
N GLU A 548 1.50 37.82 159.93
CA GLU A 548 0.67 36.61 159.99
C GLU A 548 -0.83 36.92 159.78
N GLU A 549 -1.34 38.12 160.11
CA GLU A 549 -2.74 38.49 159.82
C GLU A 549 -2.99 38.69 158.31
N ASN A 550 -2.05 39.29 157.57
CA ASN A 550 -2.13 39.33 156.09
C ASN A 550 -1.90 37.95 155.44
N LYS A 551 -1.24 37.02 156.13
CA LYS A 551 -1.13 35.59 155.74
C LYS A 551 -2.44 34.84 155.98
N VAL A 552 -3.18 35.19 157.04
CA VAL A 552 -4.47 34.59 157.45
C VAL A 552 -5.67 34.95 156.56
N LEU A 553 -5.56 35.95 155.67
CA LEU A 553 -6.54 36.18 154.59
C LEU A 553 -6.13 35.62 153.22
N GLY A 554 -4.87 35.25 153.01
CA GLY A 554 -4.43 34.51 151.82
C GLY A 554 -4.63 33.00 151.94
N GLU A 555 -4.28 32.40 153.08
CA GLU A 555 -4.17 30.94 153.24
C GLU A 555 -5.41 30.27 153.86
N LYS A 556 -6.61 30.86 153.72
CA LYS A 556 -7.85 30.38 154.38
C LYS A 556 -9.00 29.89 153.49
N VAL A 557 -8.83 29.91 152.17
CA VAL A 557 -9.67 29.14 151.22
C VAL A 557 -8.83 28.17 150.37
N ALA A 558 -7.52 28.40 150.26
CA ALA A 558 -6.54 27.44 149.74
C ALA A 558 -6.26 26.26 150.71
N LYS A 559 -7.27 25.83 151.48
CA LYS A 559 -7.30 24.51 152.09
C LYS A 559 -8.72 23.96 152.11
N LEU A 560 -8.98 23.17 151.07
CA LEU A 560 -9.77 21.92 151.09
C LEU A 560 -11.15 22.02 151.78
N GLY A 561 -12.25 21.70 151.10
CA GLY A 561 -12.33 20.55 150.19
C GLY A 561 -12.06 19.21 150.90
N GLU A 562 -11.80 19.21 152.21
CA GLU A 562 -11.58 18.02 153.03
C GLU A 562 -12.84 17.70 153.85
N LYS A 563 -13.91 17.42 153.08
CA LYS A 563 -15.24 17.10 153.60
C LYS A 563 -15.84 18.33 154.36
N ILE A 564 -17.05 18.35 154.92
CA ILE A 564 -18.07 17.33 155.17
C ILE A 564 -19.38 17.82 154.55
N LYS A 565 -19.94 17.21 153.49
CA LYS A 565 -19.67 15.90 152.85
C LYS A 565 -19.91 14.70 153.77
N ALA A 566 -21.10 14.68 154.34
CA ALA A 566 -21.79 13.58 155.01
C ALA A 566 -23.29 13.84 154.73
N LEU A 567 -24.13 12.89 154.29
CA LEU A 567 -24.06 11.44 154.09
C LEU A 567 -24.87 11.11 152.79
N GLU A 568 -24.87 9.95 152.12
CA GLU A 568 -24.03 8.74 152.12
C GLU A 568 -24.34 7.87 150.87
N VAL A 569 -23.64 6.72 150.75
CA VAL A 569 -24.09 5.42 150.20
C VAL A 569 -25.36 5.40 149.32
N GLY A 570 -25.21 5.03 148.04
CA GLY A 570 -26.32 4.89 147.07
C GLY A 570 -26.06 3.84 145.98
N THR A 571 -25.89 2.58 146.37
CA THR A 571 -25.52 1.48 145.46
C THR A 571 -26.71 0.93 144.64
N LYS A 572 -26.44 0.47 143.40
CA LYS A 572 -27.37 -0.23 142.46
C LYS A 572 -28.41 0.73 141.80
N SER A 573 -28.98 0.49 140.61
CA SER A 573 -29.02 -0.70 139.72
C SER A 573 -29.49 -0.30 138.30
N THR A 574 -29.44 -1.24 137.33
CA THR A 574 -30.43 -1.39 136.22
C THR A 574 -30.50 -0.25 135.17
N LEU A 575 -30.34 -0.45 133.85
CA LEU A 575 -30.11 -1.61 132.93
C LEU A 575 -29.56 -1.02 131.58
N TYR A 576 -29.31 -1.68 130.43
CA TYR A 576 -29.47 -3.04 129.89
C TYR A 576 -28.44 -3.29 128.76
N VAL A 577 -28.20 -4.56 128.40
CA VAL A 577 -27.27 -5.07 127.36
C VAL A 577 -27.89 -6.38 126.84
N PRO A 578 -28.11 -6.60 125.52
CA PRO A 578 -27.03 -7.03 124.62
C PRO A 578 -27.11 -6.67 123.11
N ASN A 579 -25.98 -6.89 122.43
CA ASN A 579 -25.70 -7.63 121.17
C ASN A 579 -26.84 -7.83 120.12
N GLY A 580 -26.55 -7.81 118.81
CA GLY A 580 -25.96 -8.93 118.05
C GLY A 580 -26.89 -9.30 116.87
N LEU A 581 -26.59 -10.20 115.92
CA LEU A 581 -25.42 -11.03 115.64
C LEU A 581 -25.42 -11.45 114.14
N GLU A 582 -24.53 -12.36 113.72
CA GLU A 582 -24.29 -12.79 112.33
C GLU A 582 -25.26 -13.89 111.79
N PHE A 583 -25.12 -14.19 110.48
CA PHE A 583 -24.91 -15.56 109.91
C PHE A 583 -25.89 -16.07 108.81
N ASP A 584 -25.38 -17.02 108.01
CA ASP A 584 -25.94 -17.53 106.74
C ASP A 584 -27.02 -18.63 106.85
N ALA A 585 -27.90 -18.70 105.84
CA ALA A 585 -28.69 -19.88 105.44
C ALA A 585 -29.37 -19.65 104.06
N LEU A 586 -29.57 -20.63 103.15
CA LEU A 586 -28.86 -21.89 102.88
C LEU A 586 -29.30 -22.41 101.48
N ASN A 587 -28.46 -23.22 100.81
CA ASN A 587 -28.82 -23.94 99.58
C ASN A 587 -29.85 -25.06 99.87
N ALA A 588 -30.88 -25.22 99.02
CA ALA A 588 -31.89 -26.29 99.22
C ALA A 588 -32.68 -26.72 97.96
N LEU A 589 -32.03 -27.05 96.83
CA LEU A 589 -32.60 -28.00 95.85
C LEU A 589 -31.57 -28.63 94.87
N ASP A 590 -30.81 -29.63 95.33
CA ASP A 590 -29.91 -30.42 94.47
C ASP A 590 -30.03 -31.92 94.77
N LEU A 591 -31.16 -32.53 94.35
CA LEU A 591 -31.42 -33.97 94.52
C LEU A 591 -32.59 -34.50 93.64
N ALA A 592 -32.60 -34.18 92.34
CA ALA A 592 -33.70 -34.59 91.44
C ALA A 592 -33.36 -34.77 89.93
N VAL A 593 -32.09 -34.90 89.54
CA VAL A 593 -31.68 -34.83 88.11
C VAL A 593 -30.93 -36.07 87.58
N GLU A 594 -30.22 -36.83 88.41
CA GLU A 594 -29.26 -37.84 87.92
C GLU A 594 -29.90 -39.05 87.21
N GLU A 595 -31.08 -39.50 87.63
CA GLU A 595 -31.73 -40.72 87.08
C GLU A 595 -32.21 -40.58 85.62
N GLN A 596 -32.34 -39.34 85.10
CA GLN A 596 -32.65 -39.11 83.68
C GLN A 596 -31.39 -39.10 82.79
N ARG A 597 -30.18 -38.96 83.33
CA ARG A 597 -28.96 -38.79 82.51
C ARG A 597 -28.67 -39.99 81.63
N GLU A 598 -28.65 -41.19 82.20
CA GLU A 598 -28.07 -42.37 81.53
C GLU A 598 -28.92 -42.85 80.34
N ASN A 599 -30.25 -42.75 80.47
CA ASN A 599 -31.20 -43.06 79.40
C ASN A 599 -31.16 -41.99 78.28
N VAL A 600 -30.89 -40.73 78.63
CA VAL A 600 -30.60 -39.67 77.66
C VAL A 600 -29.26 -39.90 76.96
N VAL A 601 -28.20 -40.28 77.67
CA VAL A 601 -26.85 -40.52 77.12
C VAL A 601 -26.88 -41.57 76.01
N THR A 602 -27.43 -42.76 76.23
CA THR A 602 -27.42 -43.82 75.20
C THR A 602 -28.26 -43.46 73.95
N ARG A 603 -29.31 -42.64 74.12
CA ARG A 603 -30.09 -42.07 73.01
C ARG A 603 -29.32 -40.97 72.29
N VAL A 604 -28.61 -40.10 73.02
CA VAL A 604 -27.70 -39.08 72.49
C VAL A 604 -26.54 -39.73 71.71
N GLU A 605 -26.01 -40.87 72.12
CA GLU A 605 -24.94 -41.56 71.38
C GLU A 605 -25.43 -42.18 70.06
N LYS A 606 -26.63 -42.78 70.04
CA LYS A 606 -27.25 -43.24 68.78
C LYS A 606 -27.58 -42.08 67.84
N ILE A 607 -27.91 -40.90 68.38
CA ILE A 607 -28.08 -39.67 67.61
C ILE A 607 -26.72 -39.15 67.10
N LYS A 608 -25.69 -39.08 67.96
CA LYS A 608 -24.32 -38.67 67.67
C LYS A 608 -23.74 -39.43 66.48
N SER A 609 -23.84 -40.77 66.45
CA SER A 609 -23.34 -41.56 65.32
C SER A 609 -24.07 -41.28 64.00
N LYS A 610 -25.38 -41.01 64.03
CA LYS A 610 -26.13 -40.57 62.84
C LYS A 610 -25.75 -39.14 62.43
N VAL A 611 -25.55 -38.24 63.40
CA VAL A 611 -25.13 -36.86 63.17
C VAL A 611 -23.72 -36.81 62.57
N GLU A 612 -22.77 -37.65 63.00
CA GLU A 612 -21.43 -37.72 62.39
C GLU A 612 -21.48 -38.22 60.92
N LEU A 613 -22.35 -39.18 60.59
CA LEU A 613 -22.55 -39.61 59.19
C LEU A 613 -23.15 -38.48 58.33
N VAL A 614 -24.20 -37.81 58.81
CA VAL A 614 -24.79 -36.65 58.11
C VAL A 614 -23.78 -35.50 57.99
N LYS A 615 -22.98 -35.24 59.02
CA LYS A 615 -21.88 -34.25 59.05
C LYS A 615 -20.74 -34.61 58.08
N GLY A 616 -20.50 -35.90 57.82
CA GLY A 616 -19.62 -36.35 56.74
C GLY A 616 -20.15 -35.98 55.36
N TRP A 617 -21.39 -36.38 55.06
CA TRP A 617 -22.06 -36.06 53.78
C TRP A 617 -22.24 -34.55 53.55
N VAL A 618 -22.58 -33.79 54.59
CA VAL A 618 -22.67 -32.32 54.55
C VAL A 618 -21.30 -31.70 54.29
N LYS A 619 -20.19 -32.23 54.85
CA LYS A 619 -18.83 -31.74 54.52
C LYS A 619 -18.49 -31.95 53.05
N GLU A 620 -18.78 -33.13 52.50
CA GLU A 620 -18.55 -33.46 51.09
C GLU A 620 -19.35 -32.53 50.17
N LYS A 621 -20.68 -32.42 50.38
CA LYS A 621 -21.53 -31.53 49.57
C LYS A 621 -21.24 -30.04 49.76
N ASN A 622 -20.81 -29.61 50.94
CA ASN A 622 -20.34 -28.24 51.14
C ASN A 622 -19.00 -27.97 50.43
N GLY A 623 -18.17 -29.00 50.22
CA GLY A 623 -16.99 -28.95 49.35
C GLY A 623 -17.36 -28.73 47.88
N GLU A 624 -18.24 -29.59 47.33
CA GLU A 624 -18.77 -29.43 45.96
C GLU A 624 -19.40 -28.05 45.73
N VAL A 625 -20.24 -27.59 46.67
CA VAL A 625 -20.89 -26.28 46.62
C VAL A 625 -19.88 -25.13 46.70
N LYS A 626 -18.77 -25.28 47.43
CA LYS A 626 -17.69 -24.27 47.44
C LYS A 626 -16.95 -24.22 46.10
N GLU A 627 -16.61 -25.36 45.52
CA GLU A 627 -15.93 -25.42 44.21
C GLU A 627 -16.81 -24.86 43.08
N LEU A 628 -18.12 -25.18 43.10
CA LEU A 628 -19.10 -24.61 42.17
C LEU A 628 -19.26 -23.10 42.36
N ARG A 629 -19.30 -22.61 43.61
CA ARG A 629 -19.32 -21.17 43.90
C ARG A 629 -18.09 -20.47 43.34
N GLU A 630 -16.89 -20.99 43.58
CA GLU A 630 -15.65 -20.42 43.02
C GLU A 630 -15.61 -20.43 41.48
N LYS A 631 -16.26 -21.41 40.83
CA LYS A 631 -16.45 -21.42 39.37
C LYS A 631 -17.48 -20.41 38.86
N VAL A 632 -18.53 -20.14 39.64
CA VAL A 632 -19.54 -19.11 39.34
C VAL A 632 -18.93 -17.71 39.52
N ASN A 633 -18.32 -17.42 40.66
CA ASN A 633 -17.67 -16.13 40.93
C ASN A 633 -16.68 -15.73 39.82
N ARG A 634 -15.80 -16.64 39.36
CA ARG A 634 -14.88 -16.36 38.25
C ARG A 634 -15.59 -16.03 36.93
N ARG A 635 -16.75 -16.63 36.67
CA ARG A 635 -17.58 -16.29 35.49
C ARG A 635 -18.31 -14.96 35.64
N GLU A 636 -18.73 -14.60 36.85
CA GLU A 636 -19.30 -13.28 37.14
C GLU A 636 -18.24 -12.18 36.99
N GLU A 637 -17.00 -12.42 37.40
CA GLU A 637 -15.85 -11.53 37.16
C GLU A 637 -15.53 -11.40 35.65
N GLU A 638 -15.49 -12.50 34.91
CA GLU A 638 -15.37 -12.50 33.44
C GLU A 638 -16.52 -11.75 32.75
N GLU A 639 -17.76 -11.93 33.20
CA GLU A 639 -18.95 -11.26 32.65
C GLU A 639 -18.93 -9.75 32.93
N LEU A 640 -18.53 -9.32 34.13
CA LEU A 640 -18.38 -7.91 34.48
C LEU A 640 -17.31 -7.23 33.59
N LEU A 641 -16.16 -7.88 33.40
CA LEU A 641 -15.10 -7.38 32.50
C LEU A 641 -15.54 -7.33 31.03
N LEU A 642 -16.45 -8.22 30.60
CA LEU A 642 -17.05 -8.17 29.26
C LEU A 642 -18.09 -7.04 29.15
N ARG A 643 -18.94 -6.84 30.16
CA ARG A 643 -19.92 -5.74 30.23
C ARG A 643 -19.26 -4.37 30.22
N GLU A 644 -18.17 -4.20 30.97
CA GLU A 644 -17.35 -2.97 30.95
C GLU A 644 -16.75 -2.71 29.57
N LYS A 645 -16.22 -3.75 28.89
CA LYS A 645 -15.69 -3.62 27.52
C LYS A 645 -16.78 -3.25 26.51
N VAL A 646 -17.98 -3.83 26.62
CA VAL A 646 -19.13 -3.47 25.77
C VAL A 646 -19.54 -2.02 26.00
N TRP A 647 -19.70 -1.58 27.24
CA TRP A 647 -20.05 -0.19 27.56
C TRP A 647 -19.02 0.83 27.02
N ASN A 648 -17.73 0.53 27.18
CA ASN A 648 -16.65 1.35 26.60
C ASN A 648 -16.67 1.36 25.07
N LEU A 649 -17.02 0.24 24.41
CA LEU A 649 -17.20 0.19 22.95
C LEU A 649 -18.40 1.03 22.49
N GLU A 650 -19.54 0.92 23.15
CA GLU A 650 -20.75 1.70 22.88
C GLU A 650 -20.50 3.21 23.05
N ALA A 651 -19.76 3.61 24.08
CA ALA A 651 -19.37 4.99 24.31
C ALA A 651 -18.49 5.55 23.17
N ARG A 652 -17.52 4.77 22.67
CA ARG A 652 -16.70 5.17 21.51
C ARG A 652 -17.53 5.28 20.23
N VAL A 653 -18.37 4.28 19.93
CA VAL A 653 -19.25 4.29 18.74
C VAL A 653 -20.21 5.49 18.76
N SER A 654 -20.71 5.87 19.94
CA SER A 654 -21.54 7.07 20.12
C SER A 654 -20.75 8.37 19.81
N LYS A 655 -19.52 8.49 20.31
CA LYS A 655 -18.61 9.62 20.05
C LYS A 655 -18.25 9.72 18.56
N GLU A 656 -17.83 8.61 17.95
CA GLU A 656 -17.52 8.50 16.52
C GLU A 656 -18.74 8.84 15.65
N GLY A 657 -19.94 8.43 16.05
CA GLY A 657 -21.20 8.80 15.39
C GLY A 657 -21.47 10.31 15.42
N GLY A 658 -21.22 10.97 16.56
CA GLY A 658 -21.33 12.42 16.70
C GLY A 658 -20.29 13.19 15.88
N GLU A 659 -19.04 12.71 15.85
CA GLU A 659 -17.96 13.28 15.04
C GLU A 659 -18.26 13.14 13.54
N LYS A 660 -18.69 11.95 13.10
CA LYS A 660 -19.13 11.69 11.73
C LYS A 660 -20.28 12.59 11.30
N LEU A 661 -21.29 12.79 12.18
CA LEU A 661 -22.39 13.72 11.92
C LEU A 661 -21.91 15.16 11.71
N ASN A 662 -20.90 15.60 12.47
CA ASN A 662 -20.34 16.95 12.34
C ASN A 662 -19.46 17.10 11.10
N LEU A 663 -18.67 16.07 10.73
CA LEU A 663 -17.95 16.02 9.46
C LEU A 663 -18.91 16.07 8.27
N THR A 664 -20.03 15.33 8.29
CA THR A 664 -21.05 15.39 7.23
C THR A 664 -21.64 16.80 7.07
N LYS A 665 -21.90 17.52 8.16
CA LYS A 665 -22.33 18.93 8.11
C LYS A 665 -21.27 19.84 7.49
N ALA A 666 -19.99 19.63 7.82
CA ALA A 666 -18.88 20.42 7.29
C ALA A 666 -18.66 20.19 5.79
N VAL A 667 -18.66 18.92 5.34
CA VAL A 667 -18.61 18.56 3.91
C VAL A 667 -19.76 19.22 3.16
N HIS A 668 -20.99 19.17 3.68
CA HIS A 668 -22.14 19.80 3.04
C HIS A 668 -22.07 21.34 2.97
N GLN A 669 -21.33 21.99 3.88
CA GLN A 669 -21.01 23.42 3.75
C GLN A 669 -19.93 23.69 2.69
N LEU A 670 -18.95 22.79 2.54
CA LEU A 670 -17.92 22.87 1.50
C LEU A 670 -18.51 22.66 0.10
N GLU A 671 -19.38 21.66 -0.10
CA GLU A 671 -20.18 21.47 -1.33
C GLU A 671 -20.87 22.78 -1.75
N LYS A 672 -21.60 23.41 -0.81
CA LYS A 672 -22.28 24.69 -1.00
C LYS A 672 -21.36 25.88 -1.26
N ARG A 673 -20.06 25.78 -0.98
CA ARG A 673 -19.04 26.76 -1.36
C ARG A 673 -18.45 26.45 -2.74
N VAL A 674 -18.17 25.18 -3.04
CA VAL A 674 -17.68 24.73 -4.35
C VAL A 674 -18.67 25.13 -5.46
N VAL A 675 -19.96 24.80 -5.33
CA VAL A 675 -21.00 25.16 -6.32
C VAL A 675 -21.09 26.69 -6.55
N LYS A 676 -20.82 27.51 -5.52
CA LYS A 676 -20.77 28.99 -5.68
C LYS A 676 -19.52 29.45 -6.42
N LEU A 677 -18.36 28.83 -6.14
CA LEU A 677 -17.10 29.13 -6.82
C LEU A 677 -17.17 28.68 -8.29
N GLU A 678 -17.68 27.49 -8.58
CA GLU A 678 -17.92 27.00 -9.95
C GLU A 678 -18.79 27.96 -10.77
N LYS A 679 -19.86 28.50 -10.17
CA LYS A 679 -20.71 29.50 -10.82
C LYS A 679 -19.94 30.79 -11.11
N SER A 680 -19.16 31.28 -10.13
CA SER A 680 -18.33 32.46 -10.29
C SER A 680 -17.18 32.28 -11.29
N VAL A 681 -16.66 31.06 -11.47
CA VAL A 681 -15.64 30.75 -12.48
C VAL A 681 -16.26 30.78 -13.87
N LYS A 682 -17.41 30.12 -14.08
CA LYS A 682 -18.15 30.15 -15.36
C LYS A 682 -18.49 31.58 -15.80
N GLU A 683 -18.99 32.40 -14.88
CA GLU A 683 -19.24 33.84 -15.12
C GLU A 683 -17.98 34.60 -15.54
N LYS A 684 -16.80 34.25 -15.01
CA LYS A 684 -15.52 34.87 -15.38
C LYS A 684 -14.96 34.35 -16.70
N ASP A 685 -15.16 33.08 -17.03
CA ASP A 685 -14.81 32.52 -18.33
C ASP A 685 -15.67 33.15 -19.44
N GLU A 686 -16.97 33.36 -19.20
CA GLU A 686 -17.87 34.09 -20.09
C GLU A 686 -17.44 35.56 -20.29
N GLU A 687 -17.07 36.28 -19.22
CA GLU A 687 -16.47 37.63 -19.31
C GLU A 687 -15.19 37.64 -20.15
N LEU A 688 -14.29 36.66 -19.95
CA LEU A 688 -13.01 36.54 -20.66
C LEU A 688 -13.19 36.21 -22.14
N LEU A 689 -14.15 35.35 -22.49
CA LEU A 689 -14.52 35.06 -23.88
C LEU A 689 -15.03 36.32 -24.59
N CYS A 690 -15.95 37.06 -23.95
CA CYS A 690 -16.45 38.34 -24.46
C CYS A 690 -15.34 39.41 -24.61
N LEU A 691 -14.36 39.43 -23.69
CA LEU A 691 -13.19 40.31 -23.79
C LEU A 691 -12.26 39.88 -24.93
N GLY A 692 -12.10 38.57 -25.14
CA GLY A 692 -11.37 37.98 -26.26
C GLY A 692 -11.97 38.38 -27.62
N GLU A 693 -13.29 38.39 -27.73
CA GLU A 693 -13.99 38.87 -28.93
C GLU A 693 -13.78 40.35 -29.18
N LYS A 694 -13.90 41.20 -28.14
CA LYS A 694 -13.60 42.64 -28.24
C LYS A 694 -12.17 42.90 -28.68
N LYS A 695 -11.19 42.11 -28.21
CA LYS A 695 -9.79 42.16 -28.68
C LYS A 695 -9.65 41.70 -30.14
N ARG A 696 -10.31 40.61 -30.56
CA ARG A 696 -10.32 40.14 -31.95
C ARG A 696 -10.94 41.18 -32.91
N GLU A 697 -12.00 41.86 -32.48
CA GLU A 697 -12.64 42.95 -33.22
C GLU A 697 -11.70 44.16 -33.35
N ALA A 698 -11.11 44.64 -32.25
CA ALA A 698 -10.14 45.74 -32.28
C ALA A 698 -8.93 45.46 -33.18
N ILE A 699 -8.43 44.21 -33.20
CA ILE A 699 -7.35 43.78 -34.11
C ILE A 699 -7.83 43.83 -35.57
N ARG A 700 -9.03 43.33 -35.90
CA ARG A 700 -9.59 43.41 -37.26
C ARG A 700 -9.75 44.86 -37.74
N GLN A 701 -10.20 45.76 -36.87
CA GLN A 701 -10.31 47.19 -37.16
C GLN A 701 -8.94 47.84 -37.39
N LEU A 702 -7.92 47.50 -36.58
CA LEU A 702 -6.56 47.98 -36.77
C LEU A 702 -5.95 47.50 -38.09
N CYS A 703 -6.10 46.22 -38.44
CA CYS A 703 -5.63 45.69 -39.72
C CYS A 703 -6.25 46.41 -40.91
N PHE A 704 -7.57 46.68 -40.89
CA PHE A 704 -8.26 47.43 -41.92
C PHE A 704 -7.68 48.85 -42.11
N VAL A 705 -7.34 49.55 -41.02
CA VAL A 705 -6.68 50.87 -41.07
C VAL A 705 -5.25 50.78 -41.61
N VAL A 706 -4.50 49.75 -41.24
CA VAL A 706 -3.13 49.51 -41.74
C VAL A 706 -3.15 49.24 -43.25
N ASP A 707 -4.04 48.38 -43.75
CA ASP A 707 -4.15 48.07 -45.17
C ASP A 707 -4.64 49.29 -45.98
N PHE A 708 -5.63 50.04 -45.49
CA PHE A 708 -6.04 51.31 -46.09
C PHE A 708 -4.87 52.32 -46.22
N HIS A 709 -4.03 52.45 -45.19
CA HIS A 709 -2.85 53.31 -45.25
C HIS A 709 -1.76 52.77 -46.18
N ARG A 710 -1.52 51.46 -46.19
CA ARG A 710 -0.59 50.75 -47.09
C ARG A 710 -0.98 50.97 -48.55
N ASP A 711 -2.24 50.78 -48.90
CA ASP A 711 -2.74 50.98 -50.27
C ASP A 711 -2.69 52.44 -50.70
N ARG A 712 -3.04 53.38 -49.82
CA ARG A 712 -2.86 54.82 -50.10
C ARG A 712 -1.38 55.17 -50.33
N CYS A 713 -0.47 54.59 -49.56
CA CYS A 713 0.98 54.80 -49.74
C CYS A 713 1.51 54.16 -51.03
N ASN A 714 0.98 53.00 -51.44
CA ASN A 714 1.32 52.36 -52.71
C ASN A 714 0.81 53.18 -53.91
N TYR A 715 -0.43 53.69 -53.84
CA TYR A 715 -1.02 54.57 -54.85
C TYR A 715 -0.21 55.87 -55.03
N LEU A 716 0.12 56.56 -53.93
CA LEU A 716 0.94 57.77 -53.95
C LEU A 716 2.36 57.50 -54.49
N ARG A 717 2.94 56.33 -54.17
CA ARG A 717 4.23 55.90 -54.73
C ARG A 717 4.16 55.69 -56.24
N GLY A 718 3.09 55.07 -56.74
CA GLY A 718 2.83 54.90 -58.17
C GLY A 718 2.70 56.23 -58.92
N LEU A 719 2.01 57.21 -58.35
CA LEU A 719 1.95 58.57 -58.90
C LEU A 719 3.35 59.22 -58.93
N LEU A 720 4.17 59.05 -57.89
CA LEU A 720 5.53 59.60 -57.84
C LEU A 720 6.50 58.92 -58.82
N THR A 721 6.36 57.62 -59.10
CA THR A 721 7.16 56.94 -60.13
C THR A 721 6.74 57.33 -61.54
N ASN A 722 5.45 57.58 -61.77
CA ASN A 722 4.91 57.92 -63.09
C ASN A 722 5.14 59.39 -63.50
N ASN A 723 5.59 60.25 -62.59
CA ASN A 723 5.99 61.64 -62.85
C ASN A 723 7.53 61.80 -63.01
N LYS A 724 8.22 60.74 -63.44
CA LYS A 724 9.68 60.75 -63.75
C LYS A 724 10.02 60.43 -65.21
N THR A 725 9.02 60.49 -66.09
CA THR A 725 9.13 60.52 -67.56
C THR A 725 8.60 61.85 -68.06
#